data_AF-A0A1Q7NLB4-F1
#
_entry.id   AF-A0A1Q7NLB4-F1
#
_cell.length_a   1.000
_cell.length_b   1.000
_cell.length_c   1.000
_cell.angle_alpha   90.00
_cell.angle_beta   90.00
_cell.angle_gamma   90.00
#
_symmetry.space_group_name_H-M   'P 1'
#
loop_
_entity.id
_entity.type
_entity.pdbx_description
1 polymer ?
#
loop_
_entity_poly.entity_id
_entity_poly.type
_entity_poly.pdbx_seq_one_letter_code
_entity_poly.pdbx_strand_id
1 'polypeptide(L)'
;MTPRNSPAFLFDDVRVEPATFQAFKAGNVIQLEPKALKLLLFLIENRGRLIEKEEILDTIWNGTHVTENALAREIGKLRKTLGDDPKAARYIETVHTRGYRFIAEVTLGNSGSSYAREAVSTEVGKDREDTNSETGPPAISPAMPAWPSKTLLTHSMWLALALIGVLGLSILTGIKLWKRGHKTAVASANPAMTSVAVLPFKSSGSSEGDEYLGVEIADALTARLATIKRLSVRPMATVLHYANSSQNPTAIGSLLKVDYILHGEIDKSKQQVTAHLIRVRDGAQLLAENYDEKLNDIFQLEDSLCARVLSNLMVTVQSEEIQRFRRHYTENQQAYEAFLKGHFFMAKATKEDLNKSIDYFRQAIDLDPEYAMAYAGLSDSYMRLGRFGIGPAEFVPKSRTAVMKALELDETVPYAHSMLGRIAFQYDWDFPRAEHEYARARELQPTLVHAWYAAYLMTLNRVPEAEVEYRKFEEFLPFLADIGMAQYFYLTRQYDRAVDVLNGKLKANPAFPAAHEALGRVYEQQGRSQQAIEEFQKAINLSVGNYGVGALGHIYAALGRKDEARNAIKKLDQRSRLSYVSPYEKAVIYAGLGEKDEALKYLQKAFDERSLAGPMLRFDPRLNDLRADPRFQEFMRRVGVTP
;
A
#
# COMPACT_ATOMS: atom_id res chain seq x y z
N MET A 1 -8.89 -17.57 8.29
CA MET A 1 -8.49 -17.06 9.62
C MET A 1 -8.83 -18.14 10.62
N THR A 2 -7.82 -18.69 11.28
CA THR A 2 -8.00 -19.60 12.42
C THR A 2 -8.51 -18.78 13.62
N PRO A 3 -9.58 -19.19 14.31
CA PRO A 3 -10.11 -18.45 15.45
C PRO A 3 -9.07 -18.30 16.57
N ARG A 4 -9.17 -17.23 17.37
CA ARG A 4 -8.28 -16.88 18.48
C ARG A 4 -8.14 -17.94 19.59
N ASN A 5 -8.82 -19.10 19.46
CA ASN A 5 -8.82 -20.26 20.36
C ASN A 5 -8.49 -21.58 19.63
N SER A 6 -7.86 -21.57 18.45
CA SER A 6 -7.43 -22.83 17.83
C SER A 6 -6.41 -23.55 18.73
N PRO A 7 -6.68 -24.80 19.17
CA PRO A 7 -5.75 -25.57 19.99
C PRO A 7 -4.44 -25.81 19.23
N ALA A 8 -3.33 -25.88 19.97
CA ALA A 8 -2.04 -26.24 19.39
C ALA A 8 -2.05 -27.73 19.01
N PHE A 9 -1.44 -28.07 17.88
CA PHE A 9 -1.23 -29.45 17.48
C PHE A 9 0.12 -29.94 18.02
N LEU A 10 0.11 -31.07 18.70
CA LEU A 10 1.28 -31.68 19.33
C LEU A 10 1.50 -33.08 18.75
N PHE A 11 2.70 -33.36 18.25
CA PHE A 11 3.12 -34.68 17.80
C PHE A 11 4.62 -34.84 18.03
N ASP A 12 5.02 -35.94 18.67
CA ASP A 12 6.42 -36.17 19.07
C ASP A 12 7.00 -34.97 19.85
N ASP A 13 8.17 -34.44 19.44
CA ASP A 13 8.78 -33.23 20.00
C ASP A 13 8.34 -31.93 19.28
N VAL A 14 7.32 -31.99 18.41
CA VAL A 14 6.87 -30.88 17.58
C VAL A 14 5.54 -30.31 18.07
N ARG A 15 5.49 -28.98 18.17
CA ARG A 15 4.28 -28.21 18.51
C ARG A 15 4.00 -27.19 17.41
N VAL A 16 2.81 -27.23 16.84
CA VAL A 16 2.36 -26.28 15.81
C VAL A 16 1.19 -25.48 16.34
N GLU A 17 1.33 -24.16 16.38
CA GLU A 17 0.32 -23.24 16.91
C GLU A 17 -0.38 -22.49 15.77
N PRO A 18 -1.65 -22.82 15.45
CA PRO A 18 -2.36 -22.17 14.35
C PRO A 18 -2.71 -20.71 14.62
N ALA A 19 -2.83 -20.31 15.89
CA ALA A 19 -3.23 -18.97 16.32
C ALA A 19 -2.09 -17.95 16.21
N THR A 20 -0.86 -18.37 16.54
CA THR A 20 0.36 -17.54 16.45
C THR A 20 1.09 -17.75 15.13
N PHE A 21 0.71 -18.77 14.35
CA PHE A 21 1.34 -19.14 13.10
C PHE A 21 2.84 -19.43 13.30
N GLN A 22 3.13 -20.23 14.33
CA GLN A 22 4.49 -20.66 14.71
C GLN A 22 4.55 -22.18 14.87
N ALA A 23 5.71 -22.76 14.59
CA ALA A 23 6.02 -24.16 14.86
C ALA A 23 7.28 -24.27 15.73
N PHE A 24 7.32 -25.24 16.62
CA PHE A 24 8.40 -25.48 17.56
C PHE A 24 8.83 -26.95 17.48
N LYS A 25 10.12 -27.25 17.61
CA LYS A 25 10.67 -28.60 17.76
C LYS A 25 11.61 -28.62 18.96
N ALA A 26 11.40 -29.56 19.87
CA ALA A 26 12.11 -29.63 21.17
C ALA A 26 12.11 -28.27 21.91
N GLY A 27 11.01 -27.54 21.85
CA GLY A 27 10.84 -26.22 22.48
C GLY A 27 11.44 -25.02 21.72
N ASN A 28 12.20 -25.24 20.65
CA ASN A 28 12.80 -24.16 19.84
C ASN A 28 11.93 -23.80 18.64
N VAL A 29 11.84 -22.50 18.31
CA VAL A 29 11.12 -22.03 17.13
C VAL A 29 11.77 -22.57 15.86
N ILE A 30 10.96 -23.22 15.03
CA ILE A 30 11.36 -23.69 13.71
C ILE A 30 11.05 -22.58 12.70
N GLN A 31 12.05 -22.15 11.94
CA GLN A 31 11.87 -21.22 10.84
C GLN A 31 11.27 -21.93 9.62
N LEU A 32 9.97 -21.74 9.41
CA LEU A 32 9.26 -22.21 8.21
C LEU A 32 8.76 -21.00 7.42
N GLU A 33 8.92 -21.05 6.11
CA GLU A 33 8.24 -20.10 5.22
C GLU A 33 6.72 -20.18 5.45
N PRO A 34 5.97 -19.06 5.33
CA PRO A 34 4.53 -19.07 5.59
C PRO A 34 3.76 -20.10 4.77
N LYS A 35 4.24 -20.45 3.57
CA LYS A 35 3.60 -21.45 2.72
C LYS A 35 3.81 -22.87 3.23
N ALA A 36 5.02 -23.20 3.67
CA ALA A 36 5.33 -24.49 4.26
C ALA A 36 4.53 -24.70 5.56
N LEU A 37 4.39 -23.65 6.39
CA LEU A 37 3.59 -23.74 7.61
C LEU A 37 2.09 -23.93 7.33
N LYS A 38 1.53 -23.26 6.31
CA LYS A 38 0.14 -23.52 5.86
C LYS A 38 -0.04 -24.95 5.37
N LEU A 39 0.90 -25.46 4.59
CA LEU A 39 0.86 -26.85 4.10
C LEU A 39 0.91 -27.84 5.27
N LEU A 40 1.78 -27.62 6.25
CA LEU A 40 1.87 -28.46 7.46
C LEU A 40 0.56 -28.45 8.26
N LEU A 41 -0.02 -27.26 8.50
CA LEU A 41 -1.30 -27.13 9.19
C LEU A 41 -2.42 -27.87 8.43
N PHE A 42 -2.50 -27.68 7.11
CA PHE A 42 -3.50 -28.34 6.28
C PHE A 42 -3.38 -29.88 6.31
N LEU A 43 -2.15 -30.39 6.28
CA LEU A 43 -1.88 -31.83 6.41
C LEU A 43 -2.28 -32.38 7.79
N ILE A 44 -2.01 -31.63 8.86
CA ILE A 44 -2.36 -32.01 10.24
C ILE A 44 -3.89 -31.96 10.48
N GLU A 45 -4.56 -30.94 9.97
CA GLU A 45 -6.01 -30.78 10.05
C GLU A 45 -6.74 -31.93 9.34
N ASN A 46 -6.14 -32.45 8.26
CA ASN A 46 -6.62 -33.59 7.48
C ASN A 46 -5.88 -34.91 7.80
N ARG A 47 -5.26 -35.03 8.98
CA ARG A 47 -4.48 -36.21 9.38
C ARG A 47 -5.25 -37.52 9.19
N GLY A 48 -4.54 -38.57 8.76
CA GLY A 48 -5.11 -39.87 8.42
C GLY A 48 -5.80 -39.94 7.06
N ARG A 49 -6.20 -38.81 6.45
CA ARG A 49 -6.77 -38.77 5.10
C ARG A 49 -5.66 -38.62 4.05
N LEU A 50 -5.78 -39.37 2.95
CA LEU A 50 -4.99 -39.11 1.76
C LEU A 50 -5.52 -37.85 1.07
N ILE A 51 -4.68 -36.82 0.96
CA ILE A 51 -4.99 -35.58 0.27
C ILE A 51 -4.32 -35.61 -1.10
N GLU A 52 -5.10 -35.38 -2.15
CA GLU A 52 -4.60 -35.39 -3.53
C GLU A 52 -3.73 -34.16 -3.81
N LYS A 53 -2.78 -34.28 -4.75
CA LYS A 53 -1.87 -33.17 -5.08
C LYS A 53 -2.64 -31.95 -5.58
N GLU A 54 -3.67 -32.16 -6.40
CA GLU A 54 -4.55 -31.12 -6.91
C GLU A 54 -5.27 -30.40 -5.78
N GLU A 55 -5.82 -31.12 -4.82
CA GLU A 55 -6.49 -30.53 -3.65
C GLU A 55 -5.53 -29.70 -2.78
N ILE A 56 -4.29 -30.18 -2.60
CA ILE A 56 -3.24 -29.44 -1.89
C ILE A 56 -2.84 -28.18 -2.67
N LEU A 57 -2.68 -28.29 -3.99
CA LEU A 57 -2.34 -27.17 -4.87
C LEU A 57 -3.46 -26.13 -4.86
N ASP A 58 -4.71 -26.52 -5.00
CA ASP A 58 -5.85 -25.59 -5.00
C ASP A 58 -6.01 -24.91 -3.64
N THR A 59 -5.87 -25.65 -2.54
CA THR A 59 -6.07 -25.09 -1.19
C THR A 59 -4.91 -24.18 -0.75
N ILE A 60 -3.65 -24.56 -1.02
CA ILE A 60 -2.47 -23.85 -0.53
C ILE A 60 -1.92 -22.84 -1.57
N TRP A 61 -2.13 -23.08 -2.87
CA TRP A 61 -1.68 -22.24 -3.98
C TRP A 61 -2.81 -21.47 -4.70
N ASN A 62 -4.09 -21.74 -4.43
CA ASN A 62 -5.27 -20.90 -4.78
C ASN A 62 -5.19 -20.26 -6.18
N GLY A 63 -5.07 -21.09 -7.23
CA GLY A 63 -5.09 -20.65 -8.62
C GLY A 63 -3.79 -20.04 -9.17
N THR A 64 -2.67 -20.07 -8.43
CA THR A 64 -1.35 -19.84 -9.06
C THR A 64 -0.94 -21.06 -9.88
N HIS A 65 -0.60 -20.90 -11.16
CA HIS A 65 -0.06 -21.98 -12.00
C HIS A 65 1.25 -22.51 -11.39
N VAL A 66 1.14 -23.57 -10.60
CA VAL A 66 2.27 -24.19 -9.91
C VAL A 66 2.31 -25.66 -10.27
N THR A 67 3.51 -26.13 -10.60
CA THR A 67 3.74 -27.51 -10.98
C THR A 67 3.90 -28.40 -9.75
N GLU A 68 3.61 -29.69 -9.89
CA GLU A 68 3.80 -30.68 -8.82
C GLU A 68 5.23 -30.66 -8.23
N ASN A 69 6.23 -30.24 -9.02
CA ASN A 69 7.61 -30.10 -8.58
C ASN A 69 7.78 -29.08 -7.43
N ALA A 70 6.97 -28.01 -7.41
CA ALA A 70 7.01 -27.06 -6.32
C ALA A 70 6.39 -27.62 -5.04
N LEU A 71 5.30 -28.39 -5.15
CA LEU A 71 4.71 -29.11 -4.02
C LEU A 71 5.70 -30.13 -3.45
N ALA A 72 6.35 -30.91 -4.32
CA ALA A 72 7.38 -31.88 -3.91
C ALA A 72 8.56 -31.20 -3.19
N ARG A 73 8.98 -30.01 -3.66
CA ARG A 73 10.02 -29.21 -3.00
C ARG A 73 9.60 -28.74 -1.61
N GLU A 74 8.38 -28.26 -1.45
CA GLU A 74 7.88 -27.80 -0.14
C GLU A 74 7.68 -28.97 0.84
N ILE A 75 7.22 -30.13 0.37
CA ILE A 75 7.19 -31.35 1.18
C ILE A 75 8.60 -31.78 1.58
N GLY A 76 9.57 -31.70 0.67
CA GLY A 76 10.98 -31.99 0.97
C GLY A 76 11.56 -31.06 2.05
N LYS A 77 11.24 -29.76 2.00
CA LYS A 77 11.61 -28.81 3.04
C LYS A 77 10.96 -29.16 4.38
N LEU A 78 9.65 -29.44 4.39
CA LEU A 78 8.94 -29.83 5.60
C LEU A 78 9.54 -31.07 6.25
N ARG A 79 9.83 -32.11 5.45
CA ARG A 79 10.49 -33.32 5.93
C ARG A 79 11.85 -33.04 6.54
N LYS A 80 12.70 -32.29 5.85
CA LYS A 80 14.03 -31.90 6.36
C LYS A 80 13.92 -31.17 7.70
N THR A 81 13.00 -30.23 7.79
CA THR A 81 12.81 -29.40 8.97
C THR A 81 12.20 -30.16 10.15
N LEU A 82 11.29 -31.10 9.88
CA LEU A 82 10.71 -31.98 10.89
C LEU A 82 11.62 -33.16 11.25
N GLY A 83 12.66 -33.44 10.46
CA GLY A 83 13.51 -34.62 10.63
C GLY A 83 12.85 -35.93 10.18
N ASP A 84 11.96 -35.85 9.19
CA ASP A 84 11.19 -36.96 8.63
C ASP A 84 11.91 -37.55 7.39
N ASP A 85 12.01 -38.88 7.30
CA ASP A 85 12.65 -39.56 6.16
C ASP A 85 11.59 -40.01 5.15
N PRO A 86 11.66 -39.64 3.86
CA PRO A 86 10.71 -40.10 2.85
C PRO A 86 10.65 -41.62 2.65
N LYS A 87 11.71 -42.38 2.98
CA LYS A 87 11.75 -43.86 2.87
C LYS A 87 11.26 -44.57 4.14
N ALA A 88 11.24 -43.86 5.27
CA ALA A 88 10.79 -44.35 6.56
C ALA A 88 9.96 -43.26 7.25
N ALA A 89 8.87 -42.86 6.58
CA ALA A 89 8.06 -41.71 6.99
C ALA A 89 7.47 -41.92 8.38
N ARG A 90 7.73 -40.96 9.27
CA ARG A 90 7.14 -40.86 10.61
C ARG A 90 5.97 -39.88 10.63
N TYR A 91 6.00 -38.84 9.80
CA TYR A 91 4.98 -37.78 9.82
C TYR A 91 4.25 -37.62 8.50
N ILE A 92 4.96 -37.51 7.37
CA ILE A 92 4.35 -37.27 6.06
C ILE A 92 4.65 -38.46 5.17
N GLU A 93 3.63 -39.26 4.89
CA GLU A 93 3.70 -40.37 3.94
C GLU A 93 3.45 -39.87 2.51
N THR A 94 4.28 -40.30 1.55
CA THR A 94 4.00 -40.10 0.12
C THR A 94 3.19 -41.28 -0.39
N VAL A 95 2.01 -41.03 -0.95
CA VAL A 95 1.32 -42.02 -1.77
C VAL A 95 1.64 -41.70 -3.22
N HIS A 96 2.47 -42.55 -3.82
CA HIS A 96 2.97 -42.37 -5.19
C HIS A 96 1.82 -42.04 -6.15
N THR A 97 2.08 -41.10 -7.07
CA THR A 97 1.17 -40.58 -8.09
C THR A 97 -0.14 -39.95 -7.62
N ARG A 98 -0.48 -39.99 -6.31
CA ARG A 98 -1.73 -39.43 -5.79
C ARG A 98 -1.55 -38.21 -4.89
N GLY A 99 -0.65 -38.25 -3.92
CA GLY A 99 -0.54 -37.15 -2.95
C GLY A 99 0.14 -37.52 -1.64
N TYR A 100 -0.31 -36.89 -0.56
CA TYR A 100 0.35 -36.97 0.75
C TYR A 100 -0.66 -37.24 1.86
N ARG A 101 -0.20 -37.96 2.89
CA ARG A 101 -0.98 -38.26 4.08
C ARG A 101 -0.16 -37.95 5.33
N PHE A 102 -0.74 -37.24 6.28
CA PHE A 102 -0.13 -37.03 7.59
C PHE A 102 -0.47 -38.21 8.50
N ILE A 103 0.54 -38.94 8.96
CA ILE A 103 0.40 -40.24 9.65
C ILE A 103 0.79 -40.19 11.13
N ALA A 104 1.33 -39.07 11.62
CA ALA A 104 1.66 -38.93 13.03
C ALA A 104 0.40 -38.86 13.89
N GLU A 105 0.46 -39.41 15.10
CA GLU A 105 -0.57 -39.21 16.10
C GLU A 105 -0.50 -37.77 16.63
N VAL A 106 -1.63 -37.05 16.57
CA VAL A 106 -1.70 -35.63 16.94
C VAL A 106 -2.62 -35.45 18.13
N THR A 107 -2.09 -34.85 19.19
CA THR A 107 -2.86 -34.41 20.36
C THR A 107 -3.11 -32.91 20.31
N LEU A 108 -4.21 -32.47 20.93
CA LEU A 108 -4.59 -31.06 20.99
C LEU A 108 -4.17 -30.47 22.34
N GLY A 109 -3.30 -29.46 22.31
CA GLY A 109 -2.88 -28.71 23.49
C GLY A 109 -3.63 -27.39 23.65
N ASN A 110 -3.85 -26.96 24.90
CA ASN A 110 -4.42 -25.64 25.17
C ASN A 110 -3.45 -24.52 24.75
N SER A 111 -3.91 -23.65 23.86
CA SER A 111 -3.19 -22.44 23.44
C SER A 111 -3.18 -21.43 24.58
N GLY A 112 -2.23 -21.57 25.52
CA GLY A 112 -1.94 -20.59 26.57
C GLY A 112 -1.90 -21.18 27.98
N SER A 113 -0.79 -21.80 28.37
CA SER A 113 -0.21 -21.74 29.72
C SER A 113 1.14 -22.47 29.77
N SER A 114 2.17 -21.75 30.23
CA SER A 114 3.44 -22.21 30.83
C SER A 114 4.14 -23.49 30.31
N TYR A 115 5.26 -23.30 29.61
CA TYR A 115 6.45 -24.15 29.81
C TYR A 115 7.60 -23.26 30.27
N ALA A 116 7.64 -23.02 31.58
CA ALA A 116 8.89 -22.82 32.28
C ALA A 116 9.18 -24.14 33.02
N ARG A 117 10.27 -24.79 32.61
CA ARG A 117 11.01 -25.86 33.31
C ARG A 117 10.26 -27.15 33.61
N GLU A 118 10.61 -28.18 32.85
CA GLU A 118 10.89 -29.49 33.42
C GLU A 118 12.00 -30.16 32.59
N ALA A 119 13.24 -30.02 33.07
CA ALA A 119 14.33 -30.93 32.79
C ALA A 119 14.80 -31.47 34.14
N VAL A 120 14.71 -32.78 34.24
CA VAL A 120 15.09 -33.67 35.35
C VAL A 120 16.46 -33.35 35.91
N SER A 121 16.58 -33.29 37.24
CA SER A 121 17.48 -34.17 38.00
C SER A 121 17.47 -33.89 39.52
N THR A 122 16.98 -34.90 40.24
CA THR A 122 17.56 -35.51 41.46
C THR A 122 18.15 -34.64 42.58
N GLU A 123 17.55 -34.89 43.76
CA GLU A 123 18.22 -35.35 44.98
C GLU A 123 18.49 -34.39 46.15
N VAL A 124 17.88 -34.79 47.27
CA VAL A 124 18.35 -34.74 48.67
C VAL A 124 18.12 -33.43 49.43
N GLY A 125 16.98 -33.41 50.13
CA GLY A 125 16.91 -33.42 51.60
C GLY A 125 17.69 -32.37 52.37
N LYS A 126 16.97 -31.52 53.11
CA LYS A 126 17.53 -30.92 54.33
C LYS A 126 16.47 -30.90 55.42
N ASP A 127 16.62 -31.83 56.36
CA ASP A 127 16.08 -31.68 57.71
C ASP A 127 16.93 -30.66 58.50
N ARG A 128 16.17 -29.91 59.29
CA ARG A 128 16.42 -29.20 60.55
C ARG A 128 17.73 -29.39 61.33
N GLU A 129 18.07 -28.31 62.05
CA GLU A 129 18.56 -28.20 63.46
C GLU A 129 19.85 -28.99 63.80
N ASP A 130 20.79 -28.56 64.63
CA ASP A 130 20.99 -27.44 65.54
C ASP A 130 22.50 -27.48 65.90
N THR A 131 22.98 -26.44 66.59
CA THR A 131 24.03 -26.42 67.65
C THR A 131 25.12 -25.36 67.49
N ASN A 132 24.87 -24.25 68.18
CA ASN A 132 25.68 -23.66 69.25
C ASN A 132 27.23 -23.62 69.19
N SER A 133 27.67 -22.37 69.42
CA SER A 133 28.62 -21.91 70.45
C SER A 133 30.07 -21.61 70.06
N GLU A 134 30.40 -20.34 70.34
CA GLU A 134 31.65 -19.78 70.88
C GLU A 134 32.92 -19.92 70.03
N THR A 135 33.53 -18.82 69.59
CA THR A 135 34.41 -18.00 70.46
C THR A 135 34.73 -16.64 69.78
N GLY A 136 34.85 -15.59 70.59
CA GLY A 136 35.29 -14.25 70.18
C GLY A 136 36.83 -14.09 70.05
N PRO A 137 37.37 -12.84 69.99
CA PRO A 137 38.08 -12.31 68.82
C PRO A 137 39.57 -11.93 69.14
N PRO A 138 40.33 -11.17 68.29
CA PRO A 138 40.14 -9.71 68.25
C PRO A 138 40.30 -9.03 66.88
N ALA A 139 39.68 -7.86 66.81
CA ALA A 139 39.91 -6.81 65.83
C ALA A 139 41.19 -6.01 66.16
N ILE A 140 41.90 -5.53 65.14
CA ILE A 140 42.72 -4.31 65.23
C ILE A 140 42.45 -3.43 64.00
N SER A 141 41.68 -2.39 64.26
CA SER A 141 41.71 -1.04 63.69
C SER A 141 41.16 -0.14 64.81
N PRO A 142 41.29 1.19 64.79
CA PRO A 142 42.04 2.10 63.91
C PRO A 142 42.70 3.26 64.73
N ALA A 143 43.16 4.34 64.08
CA ALA A 143 43.12 5.67 64.70
C ALA A 143 43.05 6.80 63.64
N MET A 144 42.00 7.63 63.78
CA MET A 144 41.82 8.97 63.20
C MET A 144 42.52 10.04 64.07
N PRO A 145 42.44 11.33 63.70
CA PRO A 145 42.32 12.41 64.68
C PRO A 145 40.94 13.13 64.62
N ALA A 146 40.60 13.81 65.72
CA ALA A 146 39.25 14.13 66.18
C ALA A 146 38.89 15.64 66.26
N TRP A 147 37.57 15.92 66.07
CA TRP A 147 36.61 16.82 66.79
C TRP A 147 36.88 18.32 67.09
N PRO A 148 35.86 19.19 67.41
CA PRO A 148 34.56 18.96 68.12
C PRO A 148 33.30 19.74 67.57
N SER A 149 32.03 19.30 67.72
CA SER A 149 30.99 19.43 68.79
C SER A 149 29.78 20.35 68.46
N LYS A 150 28.57 19.73 68.43
CA LYS A 150 27.17 20.16 68.75
C LYS A 150 26.85 21.68 68.80
N THR A 151 25.85 22.24 68.09
CA THR A 151 24.39 22.02 68.17
C THR A 151 23.64 22.87 67.11
N LEU A 152 22.35 22.52 66.89
CA LEU A 152 21.26 23.25 66.19
C LEU A 152 21.02 22.87 64.71
N LEU A 153 19.97 22.06 64.46
CA LEU A 153 18.91 22.30 63.46
C LEU A 153 17.96 21.09 63.38
N THR A 154 16.95 21.11 64.25
CA THR A 154 15.88 20.11 64.38
C THR A 154 14.66 20.37 63.48
N HIS A 155 14.78 21.13 62.37
CA HIS A 155 13.63 21.39 61.47
C HIS A 155 13.88 21.05 59.98
N SER A 156 15.13 20.95 59.51
CA SER A 156 15.41 20.67 58.09
C SER A 156 15.15 19.21 57.69
N MET A 157 15.31 18.26 58.61
CA MET A 157 15.08 16.83 58.33
C MET A 157 13.59 16.48 58.27
N TRP A 158 12.76 17.15 59.08
CA TRP A 158 11.30 17.01 59.01
C TRP A 158 10.72 17.71 57.77
N LEU A 159 11.30 18.83 57.33
CA LEU A 159 10.95 19.47 56.07
C LEU A 159 11.29 18.59 54.85
N ALA A 160 12.44 17.90 54.87
CA ALA A 160 12.82 16.98 53.81
C ALA A 160 11.89 15.76 53.72
N LEU A 161 11.50 15.18 54.86
CA LEU A 161 10.53 14.08 54.91
C LEU A 161 9.11 14.53 54.54
N ALA A 162 8.71 15.74 54.93
CA ALA A 162 7.44 16.34 54.50
C ALA A 162 7.44 16.61 52.98
N LEU A 163 8.55 17.06 52.40
CA LEU A 163 8.67 17.27 50.95
C LEU A 163 8.56 15.96 50.19
N ILE A 164 9.22 14.89 50.66
CA ILE A 164 9.13 13.56 50.05
C ILE A 164 7.71 13.00 50.17
N GLY A 165 7.04 13.22 51.31
CA GLY A 165 5.64 12.87 51.51
C GLY A 165 4.70 13.62 50.56
N VAL A 166 4.89 14.92 50.39
CA VAL A 166 4.12 15.75 49.45
C VAL A 166 4.42 15.38 48.00
N LEU A 167 5.67 15.05 47.65
CA LEU A 167 6.05 14.59 46.32
C LEU A 167 5.43 13.21 46.01
N GLY A 168 5.48 12.29 46.97
CA GLY A 168 4.83 10.98 46.85
C GLY A 168 3.31 11.09 46.74
N LEU A 169 2.69 11.98 47.53
CA LEU A 169 1.24 12.21 47.49
C LEU A 169 0.82 12.91 46.19
N SER A 170 1.61 13.86 45.68
CA SER A 170 1.35 14.55 44.41
C SER A 170 1.55 13.61 43.21
N ILE A 171 2.52 12.70 43.25
CA ILE A 171 2.68 11.61 42.26
C ILE A 171 1.49 10.64 42.35
N LEU A 172 1.05 10.25 43.56
CA LEU A 172 -0.09 9.35 43.72
C LEU A 172 -1.42 10.02 43.29
N THR A 173 -1.64 11.29 43.60
CA THR A 173 -2.78 12.06 43.08
C THR A 173 -2.65 12.27 41.58
N GLY A 174 -1.44 12.48 41.05
CA GLY A 174 -1.16 12.56 39.62
C GLY A 174 -1.50 11.26 38.90
N ILE A 175 -1.12 10.11 39.45
CA ILE A 175 -1.45 8.78 38.92
C ILE A 175 -2.96 8.49 39.05
N LYS A 176 -3.60 8.93 40.15
CA LYS A 176 -5.04 8.74 40.38
C LYS A 176 -5.88 9.67 39.50
N LEU A 177 -5.43 10.90 39.23
CA LEU A 177 -6.00 11.86 38.28
C LEU A 177 -5.69 11.46 36.83
N TRP A 178 -4.55 10.83 36.55
CA TRP A 178 -4.24 10.25 35.25
C TRP A 178 -5.13 9.03 34.99
N LYS A 179 -5.33 8.15 35.98
CA LYS A 179 -6.27 7.01 35.89
C LYS A 179 -7.75 7.41 35.91
N ARG A 180 -8.13 8.55 36.52
CA ARG A 180 -9.50 9.11 36.44
C ARG A 180 -9.72 9.88 35.14
N GLY A 181 -8.75 10.66 34.67
CA GLY A 181 -8.75 11.36 33.38
C GLY A 181 -8.67 10.43 32.18
N HIS A 182 -8.06 9.24 32.33
CA HIS A 182 -8.08 8.16 31.32
C HIS A 182 -9.30 7.22 31.46
N LYS A 183 -10.19 7.45 32.44
CA LYS A 183 -11.48 6.75 32.54
C LYS A 183 -12.69 7.67 32.29
N THR A 184 -12.47 8.96 32.04
CA THR A 184 -13.48 9.90 31.52
C THR A 184 -12.94 10.78 30.40
N ALA A 185 -11.91 10.33 29.69
CA ALA A 185 -11.90 10.54 28.26
C ALA A 185 -13.00 9.62 27.73
N VAL A 186 -14.24 10.13 27.70
CA VAL A 186 -15.12 9.79 26.59
C VAL A 186 -14.21 9.93 25.39
N ALA A 187 -13.87 8.80 24.78
CA ALA A 187 -13.28 8.83 23.47
C ALA A 187 -14.16 9.83 22.71
N SER A 188 -13.61 10.97 22.33
CA SER A 188 -14.05 11.59 21.09
C SER A 188 -13.74 10.53 20.05
N ALA A 189 -14.65 9.55 19.96
CA ALA A 189 -14.75 8.64 18.87
C ALA A 189 -14.94 9.61 17.72
N ASN A 190 -13.86 9.87 17.00
CA ASN A 190 -13.99 10.19 15.60
C ASN A 190 -14.97 9.12 15.10
N PRO A 191 -16.21 9.47 14.71
CA PRO A 191 -17.19 8.46 14.34
C PRO A 191 -16.53 7.62 13.26
N ALA A 192 -16.38 6.32 13.52
CA ALA A 192 -15.58 5.45 12.67
C ALA A 192 -16.07 5.60 11.22
N MET A 193 -15.17 6.00 10.32
CA MET A 193 -15.45 6.11 8.90
C MET A 193 -15.99 4.77 8.42
N THR A 194 -17.14 4.78 7.74
CA THR A 194 -17.70 3.55 7.18
C THR A 194 -17.07 3.29 5.82
N SER A 195 -16.44 2.15 5.63
CA SER A 195 -15.74 1.81 4.40
C SER A 195 -16.58 0.93 3.47
N VAL A 196 -16.63 1.28 2.19
CA VAL A 196 -17.49 0.64 1.19
C VAL A 196 -16.69 0.37 -0.09
N ALA A 197 -16.91 -0.76 -0.76
CA ALA A 197 -16.46 -0.99 -2.13
C ALA A 197 -17.67 -1.27 -3.03
N VAL A 198 -17.72 -0.66 -4.22
CA VAL A 198 -18.73 -0.96 -5.24
C VAL A 198 -18.09 -1.83 -6.31
N LEU A 199 -18.57 -3.05 -6.50
CA LEU A 199 -18.09 -3.95 -7.54
C LEU A 199 -18.79 -3.66 -8.88
N PRO A 200 -18.11 -3.92 -10.01
CA PRO A 200 -18.77 -3.93 -11.32
C PRO A 200 -20.02 -4.80 -11.31
N PHE A 201 -21.12 -4.25 -11.83
CA PHE A 201 -22.36 -5.00 -11.94
C PHE A 201 -22.23 -6.01 -13.09
N LYS A 202 -22.70 -7.24 -12.88
CA LYS A 202 -22.64 -8.27 -13.92
C LYS A 202 -23.80 -8.09 -14.90
N SER A 203 -23.53 -8.12 -16.21
CA SER A 203 -24.60 -8.09 -17.21
C SER A 203 -25.00 -9.50 -17.64
N SER A 204 -26.29 -9.82 -17.63
CA SER A 204 -26.80 -11.06 -18.23
C SER A 204 -26.97 -10.87 -19.76
N GLY A 205 -26.30 -11.70 -20.57
CA GLY A 205 -26.42 -11.68 -22.05
C GLY A 205 -25.19 -11.28 -22.89
N SER A 206 -23.99 -11.30 -22.29
CA SER A 206 -22.64 -11.07 -22.87
C SER A 206 -22.48 -10.84 -24.40
N SER A 207 -22.49 -9.59 -24.81
CA SER A 207 -21.68 -9.05 -25.93
C SER A 207 -20.53 -8.19 -25.39
N GLU A 208 -19.44 -7.96 -26.15
CA GLU A 208 -18.30 -7.13 -25.70
C GLU A 208 -18.69 -5.69 -25.31
N GLY A 209 -19.84 -5.19 -25.78
CA GLY A 209 -20.40 -3.89 -25.36
C GLY A 209 -21.09 -3.91 -24.00
N ASP A 210 -21.31 -5.08 -23.40
CA ASP A 210 -22.10 -5.24 -22.17
C ASP A 210 -21.27 -5.26 -20.88
N GLU A 211 -19.97 -5.58 -20.96
CA GLU A 211 -19.02 -5.47 -19.84
C GLU A 211 -18.86 -4.01 -19.39
N TYR A 212 -19.12 -3.09 -20.31
CA TYR A 212 -18.95 -1.67 -20.15
C TYR A 212 -19.95 -1.07 -19.13
N LEU A 213 -21.25 -1.29 -19.34
CA LEU A 213 -22.34 -0.69 -18.54
C LEU A 213 -22.25 -1.01 -17.04
N GLY A 214 -21.86 -2.25 -16.70
CA GLY A 214 -21.72 -2.67 -15.31
C GLY A 214 -20.58 -1.99 -14.58
N VAL A 215 -19.51 -1.66 -15.31
CA VAL A 215 -18.38 -0.88 -14.80
C VAL A 215 -18.75 0.60 -14.68
N GLU A 216 -19.49 1.15 -15.64
CA GLU A 216 -19.98 2.54 -15.60
C GLU A 216 -20.77 2.85 -14.35
N ILE A 217 -21.81 2.04 -14.09
CA ILE A 217 -22.70 2.22 -12.95
C ILE A 217 -21.88 2.11 -11.65
N ALA A 218 -20.95 1.16 -11.57
CA ALA A 218 -20.11 1.03 -10.38
C ALA A 218 -19.19 2.24 -10.14
N ASP A 219 -18.59 2.80 -11.19
CA ASP A 219 -17.71 3.97 -11.09
C ASP A 219 -18.50 5.23 -10.71
N ALA A 220 -19.68 5.41 -11.30
CA ALA A 220 -20.61 6.48 -10.97
C ALA A 220 -21.04 6.46 -9.49
N LEU A 221 -21.54 5.32 -9.01
CA LEU A 221 -21.91 5.14 -7.61
C LEU A 221 -20.72 5.36 -6.68
N THR A 222 -19.53 4.90 -7.08
CA THR A 222 -18.28 5.12 -6.34
C THR A 222 -18.00 6.61 -6.18
N ALA A 223 -18.06 7.38 -7.28
CA ALA A 223 -17.83 8.82 -7.27
C ALA A 223 -18.84 9.56 -6.38
N ARG A 224 -20.13 9.20 -6.48
CA ARG A 224 -21.20 9.83 -5.69
C ARG A 224 -21.09 9.52 -4.20
N LEU A 225 -20.91 8.26 -3.83
CA LEU A 225 -20.76 7.86 -2.43
C LEU A 225 -19.50 8.47 -1.79
N ALA A 226 -18.44 8.69 -2.59
CA ALA A 226 -17.19 9.32 -2.11
C ALA A 226 -17.32 10.81 -1.76
N THR A 227 -18.45 11.46 -2.06
CA THR A 227 -18.75 12.85 -1.65
C THR A 227 -19.18 12.95 -0.18
N ILE A 228 -19.60 11.85 0.43
CA ILE A 228 -20.07 11.82 1.82
C ILE A 228 -18.87 11.71 2.75
N LYS A 229 -18.63 12.72 3.61
CA LYS A 229 -17.40 12.81 4.40
C LYS A 229 -17.19 11.64 5.37
N ARG A 230 -18.27 10.96 5.76
CA ARG A 230 -18.24 9.81 6.67
C ARG A 230 -18.10 8.46 5.96
N LEU A 231 -18.02 8.45 4.64
CA LEU A 231 -17.78 7.27 3.83
C LEU A 231 -16.35 7.25 3.28
N SER A 232 -15.72 6.08 3.35
CA SER A 232 -14.48 5.79 2.66
C SER A 232 -14.76 4.78 1.55
N VAL A 233 -14.92 5.25 0.32
CA VAL A 233 -15.32 4.41 -0.82
C VAL A 233 -14.09 3.99 -1.64
N ARG A 234 -13.91 2.68 -1.88
CA ARG A 234 -12.79 2.17 -2.67
C ARG A 234 -12.93 2.59 -4.13
N PRO A 235 -11.92 3.23 -4.73
CA PRO A 235 -11.97 3.66 -6.12
C PRO A 235 -12.09 2.49 -7.11
N MET A 236 -12.73 2.77 -8.25
CA MET A 236 -13.00 1.79 -9.29
C MET A 236 -11.75 1.03 -9.78
N ALA A 237 -10.62 1.71 -9.90
CA ALA A 237 -9.35 1.08 -10.29
C ALA A 237 -8.88 -0.06 -9.36
N THR A 238 -9.34 -0.11 -8.11
CA THR A 238 -9.00 -1.19 -7.16
C THR A 238 -9.94 -2.38 -7.30
N VAL A 239 -11.21 -2.13 -7.59
CA VAL A 239 -12.26 -3.14 -7.70
C VAL A 239 -12.32 -3.76 -9.09
N LEU A 240 -11.84 -3.07 -10.13
CA LEU A 240 -11.90 -3.52 -11.53
C LEU A 240 -11.16 -4.86 -11.75
N HIS A 241 -10.11 -5.15 -10.97
CA HIS A 241 -9.44 -6.46 -11.01
C HIS A 241 -10.38 -7.62 -10.65
N TYR A 242 -11.43 -7.34 -9.89
CA TYR A 242 -12.42 -8.32 -9.46
C TYR A 242 -13.67 -8.37 -10.36
N ALA A 243 -13.73 -7.57 -11.44
CA ALA A 243 -14.88 -7.49 -12.34
C ALA A 243 -15.33 -8.86 -12.84
N ASN A 244 -14.37 -9.69 -13.24
CA ASN A 244 -14.59 -11.03 -13.79
C ASN A 244 -14.25 -12.14 -12.79
N SER A 245 -14.18 -11.81 -11.50
CA SER A 245 -13.88 -12.80 -10.46
C SER A 245 -15.10 -13.66 -10.13
N SER A 246 -14.89 -14.97 -10.03
CA SER A 246 -15.86 -15.91 -9.44
C SER A 246 -15.80 -15.93 -7.91
N GLN A 247 -14.93 -15.12 -7.29
CA GLN A 247 -14.77 -15.06 -5.84
C GLN A 247 -16.00 -14.49 -5.14
N ASN A 248 -16.22 -14.95 -3.91
CA ASN A 248 -17.29 -14.47 -3.05
C ASN A 248 -17.11 -12.95 -2.73
N PRO A 249 -18.15 -12.11 -2.87
CA PRO A 249 -18.09 -10.67 -2.56
C PRO A 249 -17.53 -10.33 -1.17
N THR A 250 -17.82 -11.14 -0.14
CA THR A 250 -17.30 -10.97 1.22
C THR A 250 -15.79 -11.23 1.30
N ALA A 251 -15.29 -12.19 0.52
CA ALA A 251 -13.85 -12.45 0.42
C ALA A 251 -13.13 -11.28 -0.28
N ILE A 252 -13.73 -10.75 -1.35
CA ILE A 252 -13.24 -9.54 -2.02
C ILE A 252 -13.24 -8.36 -1.05
N GLY A 253 -14.31 -8.15 -0.28
CA GLY A 253 -14.39 -7.10 0.74
C GLY A 253 -13.32 -7.21 1.83
N SER A 254 -12.99 -8.44 2.23
CA SER A 254 -11.89 -8.68 3.19
C SER A 254 -10.53 -8.32 2.60
N LEU A 255 -10.28 -8.63 1.33
CA LEU A 255 -9.05 -8.25 0.61
C LEU A 255 -8.94 -6.74 0.45
N LEU A 256 -10.06 -6.08 0.15
CA LEU A 256 -10.17 -4.62 0.00
C LEU A 256 -10.21 -3.86 1.33
N LYS A 257 -10.23 -4.58 2.46
CA LYS A 257 -10.33 -4.02 3.82
C LYS A 257 -11.49 -3.02 3.93
N VAL A 258 -12.70 -3.46 3.56
CA VAL A 258 -13.93 -2.65 3.67
C VAL A 258 -14.95 -3.26 4.63
N ASP A 259 -15.79 -2.43 5.22
CA ASP A 259 -16.90 -2.85 6.06
C ASP A 259 -18.07 -3.41 5.23
N TYR A 260 -18.27 -2.85 4.04
CA TYR A 260 -19.38 -3.18 3.15
C TYR A 260 -18.95 -3.35 1.68
N ILE A 261 -19.61 -4.26 0.98
CA ILE A 261 -19.52 -4.45 -0.47
C ILE A 261 -20.90 -4.22 -1.08
N LEU A 262 -20.98 -3.33 -2.07
CA LEU A 262 -22.11 -3.19 -2.98
C LEU A 262 -21.80 -3.96 -4.27
N HIS A 263 -22.66 -4.87 -4.69
CA HIS A 263 -22.53 -5.57 -5.96
C HIS A 263 -23.91 -5.80 -6.57
N GLY A 264 -23.98 -6.19 -7.84
CA GLY A 264 -25.27 -6.36 -8.48
C GLY A 264 -25.22 -6.98 -9.86
N GLU A 265 -26.39 -7.09 -10.46
CA GLU A 265 -26.59 -7.60 -11.80
C GLU A 265 -27.49 -6.66 -12.60
N ILE A 266 -27.26 -6.59 -13.91
CA ILE A 266 -28.04 -5.81 -14.87
C ILE A 266 -28.70 -6.79 -15.83
N ASP A 267 -30.03 -6.79 -15.86
CA ASP A 267 -30.85 -7.49 -16.85
C ASP A 267 -31.31 -6.48 -17.89
N LYS A 268 -30.55 -6.39 -19.00
CA LYS A 268 -30.89 -5.48 -20.10
C LYS A 268 -32.21 -5.84 -20.78
N SER A 269 -32.56 -7.13 -20.82
CA SER A 269 -33.79 -7.59 -21.47
C SER A 269 -35.03 -7.07 -20.75
N LYS A 270 -34.95 -6.94 -19.43
CA LYS A 270 -36.02 -6.40 -18.57
C LYS A 270 -35.81 -4.95 -18.18
N GLN A 271 -34.69 -4.34 -18.56
CA GLN A 271 -34.23 -3.02 -18.11
C GLN A 271 -34.21 -2.88 -16.58
N GLN A 272 -33.80 -3.94 -15.89
CA GLN A 272 -33.78 -4.01 -14.43
C GLN A 272 -32.35 -4.06 -13.90
N VAL A 273 -32.13 -3.46 -12.74
CA VAL A 273 -30.87 -3.56 -11.99
C VAL A 273 -31.16 -4.15 -10.62
N THR A 274 -30.41 -5.18 -10.24
CA THR A 274 -30.48 -5.76 -8.90
C THR A 274 -29.21 -5.36 -8.15
N ALA A 275 -29.36 -4.81 -6.94
CA ALA A 275 -28.22 -4.43 -6.12
C ALA A 275 -28.28 -5.06 -4.72
N HIS A 276 -27.12 -5.48 -4.24
CA HIS A 276 -26.91 -6.15 -2.99
C HIS A 276 -25.85 -5.43 -2.16
N LEU A 277 -26.18 -5.07 -0.93
CA LEU A 277 -25.24 -4.52 0.05
C LEU A 277 -24.95 -5.57 1.11
N ILE A 278 -23.69 -6.00 1.21
CA ILE A 278 -23.25 -7.04 2.14
C ILE A 278 -22.29 -6.44 3.15
N ARG A 279 -22.46 -6.78 4.43
CA ARG A 279 -21.50 -6.49 5.49
C ARG A 279 -20.41 -7.56 5.51
N VAL A 280 -19.15 -7.14 5.41
CA VAL A 280 -18.02 -8.05 5.21
C VAL A 280 -17.71 -8.91 6.44
N ARG A 281 -17.85 -8.35 7.65
CA ARG A 281 -17.43 -9.04 8.88
C ARG A 281 -18.18 -10.35 9.18
N ASP A 282 -19.44 -10.43 8.78
CA ASP A 282 -20.39 -11.50 9.12
C ASP A 282 -21.14 -12.04 7.89
N GLY A 283 -20.93 -11.46 6.70
CA GLY A 283 -21.62 -11.81 5.47
C GLY A 283 -23.09 -11.41 5.47
N ALA A 284 -23.55 -10.58 6.42
CA ALA A 284 -24.95 -10.20 6.51
C ALA A 284 -25.36 -9.34 5.31
N GLN A 285 -26.36 -9.80 4.57
CA GLN A 285 -26.97 -9.03 3.48
C GLN A 285 -27.92 -7.98 4.08
N LEU A 286 -27.56 -6.71 3.92
CA LEU A 286 -28.34 -5.57 4.41
C LEU A 286 -29.35 -5.05 3.39
N LEU A 287 -29.03 -5.21 2.11
CA LEU A 287 -29.88 -4.81 0.98
C LEU A 287 -29.87 -5.93 -0.05
N ALA A 288 -31.03 -6.24 -0.61
CA ALA A 288 -31.19 -6.98 -1.84
C ALA A 288 -32.49 -6.56 -2.49
N GLU A 289 -32.38 -5.67 -3.46
CA GLU A 289 -33.54 -5.05 -4.07
C GLU A 289 -33.40 -5.05 -5.59
N ASN A 290 -34.53 -5.28 -6.25
CA ASN A 290 -34.70 -5.09 -7.67
C ASN A 290 -35.20 -3.66 -7.88
N TYR A 291 -34.53 -2.95 -8.78
CA TYR A 291 -34.90 -1.62 -9.18
C TYR A 291 -35.62 -1.75 -10.52
N ASP A 292 -36.92 -1.46 -10.51
CA ASP A 292 -37.77 -1.38 -11.71
C ASP A 292 -37.58 -0.08 -12.49
N GLU A 293 -36.65 0.76 -12.05
CA GLU A 293 -36.25 1.97 -12.76
C GLU A 293 -35.58 1.59 -14.07
N LYS A 294 -36.05 2.21 -15.16
CA LYS A 294 -35.58 1.88 -16.50
C LYS A 294 -34.11 2.29 -16.60
N LEU A 295 -33.26 1.38 -17.11
CA LEU A 295 -31.86 1.67 -17.50
C LEU A 295 -31.69 2.94 -18.35
N ASN A 296 -32.76 3.38 -19.03
CA ASN A 296 -32.77 4.60 -19.83
C ASN A 296 -32.78 5.90 -19.01
N ASP A 297 -32.97 5.86 -17.69
CA ASP A 297 -32.83 7.01 -16.79
C ASP A 297 -31.76 6.69 -15.73
N ILE A 298 -30.50 6.78 -16.17
CA ILE A 298 -29.34 6.44 -15.32
C ILE A 298 -29.22 7.34 -14.08
N PHE A 299 -29.68 8.59 -14.17
CA PHE A 299 -29.64 9.52 -13.05
C PHE A 299 -30.63 9.14 -11.95
N GLN A 300 -31.87 8.77 -12.30
CA GLN A 300 -32.82 8.22 -11.32
C GLN A 300 -32.29 6.94 -10.68
N LEU A 301 -31.77 6.02 -11.50
CA LEU A 301 -31.20 4.77 -11.01
C LEU A 301 -30.11 5.01 -9.97
N GLU A 302 -29.18 5.92 -10.25
CA GLU A 302 -28.13 6.27 -9.31
C GLU A 302 -28.67 6.98 -8.06
N ASP A 303 -29.63 7.91 -8.21
CA ASP A 303 -30.24 8.63 -7.09
C ASP A 303 -30.89 7.66 -6.11
N SER A 304 -31.72 6.76 -6.64
CA SER A 304 -32.41 5.74 -5.87
C SER A 304 -31.43 4.76 -5.23
N LEU A 305 -30.47 4.24 -6.00
CA LEU A 305 -29.53 3.25 -5.49
C LEU A 305 -28.61 3.84 -4.41
N CYS A 306 -28.04 5.03 -4.63
CA CYS A 306 -27.22 5.68 -3.63
C CYS A 306 -28.03 6.08 -2.38
N ALA A 307 -29.25 6.60 -2.52
CA ALA A 307 -30.09 6.95 -1.37
C ALA A 307 -30.38 5.73 -0.47
N ARG A 308 -30.69 4.59 -1.08
CA ARG A 308 -30.94 3.33 -0.35
C ARG A 308 -29.68 2.73 0.27
N VAL A 309 -28.53 2.84 -0.40
CA VAL A 309 -27.24 2.48 0.19
C VAL A 309 -26.97 3.33 1.42
N LEU A 310 -27.13 4.66 1.33
CA LEU A 310 -26.89 5.58 2.45
C LEU A 310 -27.82 5.33 3.63
N SER A 311 -29.11 5.05 3.40
CA SER A 311 -30.06 4.75 4.49
C SER A 311 -29.69 3.47 5.24
N ASN A 312 -29.17 2.46 4.55
CA ASN A 312 -28.77 1.18 5.16
C ASN A 312 -27.42 1.24 5.89
N LEU A 313 -26.54 2.15 5.49
CA LEU A 313 -25.24 2.34 6.14
C LEU A 313 -25.34 3.07 7.49
N MET A 314 -26.53 3.57 7.88
CA MET A 314 -26.78 4.35 9.11
C MET A 314 -25.84 5.55 9.27
N VAL A 315 -25.38 6.13 8.15
CA VAL A 315 -24.49 7.28 8.15
C VAL A 315 -25.33 8.56 8.24
N THR A 316 -25.07 9.39 9.25
CA THR A 316 -25.66 10.73 9.32
C THR A 316 -25.06 11.60 8.22
N VAL A 317 -25.88 11.96 7.23
CA VAL A 317 -25.51 12.87 6.14
C VAL A 317 -25.96 14.28 6.51
N GLN A 318 -25.06 15.27 6.39
CA GLN A 318 -25.39 16.69 6.62
C GLN A 318 -26.17 17.29 5.44
N SER A 319 -26.91 18.37 5.70
CA SER A 319 -27.77 19.03 4.71
C SER A 319 -26.99 19.51 3.47
N GLU A 320 -25.78 20.07 3.65
CA GLU A 320 -24.92 20.48 2.53
C GLU A 320 -24.36 19.29 1.74
N GLU A 321 -24.12 18.15 2.40
CA GLU A 321 -23.67 16.92 1.74
C GLU A 321 -24.78 16.33 0.87
N ILE A 322 -26.05 16.38 1.33
CA ILE A 322 -27.22 15.99 0.55
C ILE A 322 -27.36 16.86 -0.71
N GLN A 323 -27.12 18.17 -0.61
CA GLN A 323 -27.20 19.07 -1.77
C GLN A 323 -26.10 18.80 -2.79
N ARG A 324 -24.86 18.55 -2.36
CA ARG A 324 -23.77 18.14 -3.27
C ARG A 324 -24.02 16.77 -3.89
N PHE A 325 -24.55 15.85 -3.10
CA PHE A 325 -24.90 14.50 -3.52
C PHE A 325 -26.01 14.45 -4.58
N ARG A 326 -26.94 15.41 -4.54
CA ARG A 326 -28.04 15.58 -5.51
C ARG A 326 -27.65 16.37 -6.76
N ARG A 327 -26.44 16.92 -6.83
CA ARG A 327 -26.00 17.69 -7.99
C ARG A 327 -25.51 16.72 -9.06
N HIS A 328 -26.30 16.59 -10.13
CA HIS A 328 -25.83 15.98 -11.37
C HIS A 328 -24.91 16.99 -12.07
N TYR A 329 -23.69 16.58 -12.43
CA TYR A 329 -22.73 17.48 -13.08
C TYR A 329 -23.05 17.73 -14.56
N THR A 330 -24.03 17.00 -15.09
CA THR A 330 -24.66 17.17 -16.39
C THR A 330 -26.09 16.61 -16.32
N GLU A 331 -27.02 17.22 -17.05
CA GLU A 331 -28.37 16.69 -17.27
C GLU A 331 -28.45 15.93 -18.63
N ASN A 332 -27.36 15.94 -19.40
CA ASN A 332 -27.28 15.25 -20.69
C ASN A 332 -26.78 13.82 -20.48
N GLN A 333 -27.69 12.86 -20.56
CA GLN A 333 -27.39 11.44 -20.40
C GLN A 333 -26.31 10.94 -21.38
N GLN A 334 -26.33 11.38 -22.64
CA GLN A 334 -25.32 10.95 -23.62
C GLN A 334 -23.94 11.51 -23.28
N ALA A 335 -23.87 12.74 -22.76
CA ALA A 335 -22.63 13.32 -22.27
C ALA A 335 -22.10 12.55 -21.05
N TYR A 336 -23.00 12.14 -20.16
CA TYR A 336 -22.68 11.35 -18.98
C TYR A 336 -22.14 9.96 -19.33
N GLU A 337 -22.80 9.23 -20.22
CA GLU A 337 -22.32 7.93 -20.73
C GLU A 337 -20.94 8.07 -21.40
N ALA A 338 -20.73 9.10 -22.22
CA ALA A 338 -19.42 9.36 -22.82
C ALA A 338 -18.35 9.67 -21.75
N PHE A 339 -18.70 10.41 -20.71
CA PHE A 339 -17.80 10.70 -19.59
C PHE A 339 -17.37 9.42 -18.85
N LEU A 340 -18.31 8.52 -18.55
CA LEU A 340 -17.99 7.22 -17.95
C LEU A 340 -17.07 6.39 -18.88
N LYS A 341 -17.23 6.51 -20.21
CA LYS A 341 -16.36 5.81 -21.20
C LYS A 341 -14.95 6.32 -21.08
N GLY A 342 -14.83 7.65 -20.95
CA GLY A 342 -13.58 8.34 -20.67
C GLY A 342 -12.84 7.72 -19.47
N HIS A 343 -13.53 7.57 -18.34
CA HIS A 343 -12.95 7.01 -17.11
C HIS A 343 -12.57 5.53 -17.22
N PHE A 344 -13.42 4.71 -17.83
CA PHE A 344 -13.15 3.29 -18.04
C PHE A 344 -11.86 3.06 -18.84
N PHE A 345 -11.74 3.72 -19.99
CA PHE A 345 -10.55 3.58 -20.82
C PHE A 345 -9.31 4.21 -20.16
N MET A 346 -9.49 5.28 -19.37
CA MET A 346 -8.41 5.85 -18.56
C MET A 346 -7.86 4.85 -17.53
N ALA A 347 -8.72 4.01 -16.94
CA ALA A 347 -8.33 3.01 -15.95
C ALA A 347 -7.49 1.86 -16.54
N LYS A 348 -7.71 1.49 -17.81
CA LYS A 348 -6.95 0.44 -18.51
C LYS A 348 -5.49 0.83 -18.79
N ALA A 349 -5.21 2.13 -18.91
CA ALA A 349 -3.88 2.72 -18.91
C ALA A 349 -2.89 2.18 -19.97
N THR A 350 -3.36 1.77 -21.15
CA THR A 350 -2.53 1.60 -22.36
C THR A 350 -2.50 2.90 -23.18
N LYS A 351 -1.60 3.03 -24.17
CA LYS A 351 -1.56 4.22 -25.02
C LYS A 351 -2.85 4.35 -25.84
N GLU A 352 -3.29 3.24 -26.41
CA GLU A 352 -4.50 3.14 -27.22
C GLU A 352 -5.74 3.46 -26.39
N ASP A 353 -5.85 2.92 -25.17
CA ASP A 353 -6.98 3.19 -24.29
C ASP A 353 -6.96 4.64 -23.77
N LEU A 354 -5.80 5.24 -23.49
CA LEU A 354 -5.76 6.67 -23.13
C LEU A 354 -6.21 7.57 -24.29
N ASN A 355 -5.91 7.22 -25.54
CA ASN A 355 -6.45 7.97 -26.69
C ASN A 355 -7.97 7.83 -26.78
N LYS A 356 -8.52 6.61 -26.60
CA LYS A 356 -9.98 6.42 -26.52
C LYS A 356 -10.60 7.23 -25.39
N SER A 357 -9.95 7.27 -24.23
CA SER A 357 -10.38 8.09 -23.09
C SER A 357 -10.48 9.57 -23.45
N ILE A 358 -9.47 10.12 -24.15
CA ILE A 358 -9.47 11.49 -24.67
C ILE A 358 -10.64 11.72 -25.62
N ASP A 359 -10.89 10.80 -26.55
CA ASP A 359 -11.97 10.90 -27.52
C ASP A 359 -13.34 10.89 -26.84
N TYR A 360 -13.55 10.05 -25.84
CA TYR A 360 -14.80 9.99 -25.08
C TYR A 360 -15.02 11.22 -24.19
N PHE A 361 -13.98 11.74 -23.54
CA PHE A 361 -14.12 13.01 -22.80
C PHE A 361 -14.42 14.19 -23.74
N ARG A 362 -13.84 14.21 -24.94
CA ARG A 362 -14.20 15.21 -25.97
C ARG A 362 -15.64 15.05 -26.43
N GLN A 363 -16.10 13.82 -26.66
CA GLN A 363 -17.49 13.57 -27.01
C GLN A 363 -18.45 14.04 -25.90
N ALA A 364 -18.11 13.82 -24.62
CA ALA A 364 -18.90 14.32 -23.50
C ALA A 364 -18.97 15.86 -23.52
N ILE A 365 -17.86 16.54 -23.80
CA ILE A 365 -17.78 18.00 -23.93
C ILE A 365 -18.56 18.52 -25.14
N ASP A 366 -18.52 17.82 -26.27
CA ASP A 366 -19.26 18.21 -27.48
C ASP A 366 -20.79 18.10 -27.26
N LEU A 367 -21.22 17.14 -26.45
CA LEU A 367 -22.62 16.92 -26.07
C LEU A 367 -23.09 17.87 -24.95
N ASP A 368 -22.20 18.21 -24.03
CA ASP A 368 -22.44 19.18 -22.96
C ASP A 368 -21.18 20.03 -22.69
N PRO A 369 -21.09 21.22 -23.31
CA PRO A 369 -19.95 22.12 -23.13
C PRO A 369 -19.80 22.71 -21.72
N GLU A 370 -20.81 22.58 -20.85
CA GLU A 370 -20.75 23.04 -19.46
C GLU A 370 -20.31 21.93 -18.48
N TYR A 371 -20.03 20.72 -18.99
CA TYR A 371 -19.67 19.56 -18.18
C TYR A 371 -18.23 19.62 -17.63
N ALA A 372 -18.02 20.40 -16.56
CA ALA A 372 -16.72 20.66 -15.94
C ALA A 372 -15.89 19.40 -15.62
N MET A 373 -16.53 18.32 -15.17
CA MET A 373 -15.83 17.06 -14.84
C MET A 373 -15.20 16.41 -16.07
N ALA A 374 -15.82 16.48 -17.25
CA ALA A 374 -15.28 15.93 -18.48
C ALA A 374 -13.98 16.63 -18.90
N TYR A 375 -13.90 17.95 -18.70
CA TYR A 375 -12.67 18.72 -18.89
C TYR A 375 -11.57 18.30 -17.90
N ALA A 376 -11.91 18.03 -16.64
CA ALA A 376 -10.95 17.55 -15.65
C ALA A 376 -10.42 16.13 -16.00
N GLY A 377 -11.30 15.23 -16.45
CA GLY A 377 -10.93 13.90 -16.96
C GLY A 377 -10.00 13.99 -18.18
N LEU A 378 -10.33 14.86 -19.14
CA LEU A 378 -9.51 15.14 -20.32
C LEU A 378 -8.09 15.63 -19.93
N SER A 379 -7.99 16.48 -18.90
CA SER A 379 -6.72 16.95 -18.36
C SER A 379 -5.84 15.81 -17.82
N ASP A 380 -6.37 14.87 -17.03
CA ASP A 380 -5.58 13.74 -16.51
C ASP A 380 -5.18 12.78 -17.64
N SER A 381 -6.06 12.51 -18.60
CA SER A 381 -5.74 11.65 -19.75
C SER A 381 -4.57 12.21 -20.56
N TYR A 382 -4.51 13.53 -20.80
CA TYR A 382 -3.34 14.16 -21.39
C TYR A 382 -2.07 14.01 -20.52
N MET A 383 -2.17 14.22 -19.20
CA MET A 383 -1.01 14.05 -18.31
C MET A 383 -0.48 12.62 -18.27
N ARG A 384 -1.35 11.61 -18.46
CA ARG A 384 -0.97 10.20 -18.47
C ARG A 384 -0.28 9.78 -19.76
N LEU A 385 -0.54 10.46 -20.89
CA LEU A 385 0.15 10.19 -22.15
C LEU A 385 1.66 10.37 -22.07
N GLY A 386 2.17 11.21 -21.15
CA GLY A 386 3.61 11.35 -20.90
C GLY A 386 4.33 10.05 -20.54
N ARG A 387 3.61 9.01 -20.09
CA ARG A 387 4.16 7.67 -19.81
C ARG A 387 4.54 6.89 -21.07
N PHE A 388 4.07 7.31 -22.25
CA PHE A 388 4.23 6.61 -23.52
C PHE A 388 5.22 7.30 -24.46
N GLY A 389 6.22 7.98 -23.88
CA GLY A 389 7.28 8.63 -24.64
C GLY A 389 6.79 9.84 -25.42
N ILE A 390 5.85 10.61 -24.83
CA ILE A 390 5.45 11.93 -25.31
C ILE A 390 6.11 12.98 -24.42
N GLY A 391 6.72 14.00 -25.03
CA GLY A 391 7.42 15.07 -24.30
C GLY A 391 6.45 15.99 -23.53
N PRO A 392 6.84 16.54 -22.37
CA PRO A 392 6.00 17.43 -21.57
C PRO A 392 5.42 18.62 -22.33
N ALA A 393 6.21 19.23 -23.23
CA ALA A 393 5.78 20.37 -24.04
C ALA A 393 4.57 20.07 -24.96
N GLU A 394 4.31 18.80 -25.27
CA GLU A 394 3.21 18.42 -26.17
C GLU A 394 1.88 18.21 -25.42
N PHE A 395 1.92 17.59 -24.23
CA PHE A 395 0.70 17.23 -23.50
C PHE A 395 0.34 18.20 -22.37
N VAL A 396 1.31 18.86 -21.73
CA VAL A 396 1.02 19.75 -20.60
C VAL A 396 0.18 20.96 -21.01
N PRO A 397 0.43 21.65 -22.14
CA PRO A 397 -0.44 22.76 -22.57
C PRO A 397 -1.88 22.31 -22.80
N LYS A 398 -2.10 21.15 -23.43
CA LYS A 398 -3.45 20.58 -23.65
C LYS A 398 -4.15 20.26 -22.33
N SER A 399 -3.42 19.65 -21.41
CA SER A 399 -3.92 19.35 -20.07
C SER A 399 -4.28 20.61 -19.29
N ARG A 400 -3.46 21.66 -19.39
CA ARG A 400 -3.69 22.96 -18.74
C ARG A 400 -4.94 23.64 -19.27
N THR A 401 -5.10 23.71 -20.59
CA THR A 401 -6.30 24.32 -21.20
C THR A 401 -7.56 23.62 -20.72
N ALA A 402 -7.57 22.28 -20.68
CA ALA A 402 -8.71 21.52 -20.21
C ALA A 402 -9.02 21.79 -18.73
N VAL A 403 -8.03 21.71 -17.83
CA VAL A 403 -8.29 21.92 -16.39
C VAL A 403 -8.67 23.36 -16.05
N MET A 404 -8.12 24.35 -16.77
CA MET A 404 -8.52 25.74 -16.59
C MET A 404 -9.98 25.95 -17.01
N LYS A 405 -10.43 25.32 -18.10
CA LYS A 405 -11.84 25.39 -18.49
C LYS A 405 -12.75 24.69 -17.48
N ALA A 406 -12.33 23.56 -16.91
CA ALA A 406 -13.06 22.89 -15.84
C ALA A 406 -13.31 23.82 -14.64
N LEU A 407 -12.27 24.54 -14.20
CA LEU A 407 -12.37 25.47 -13.07
C LEU A 407 -13.14 26.75 -13.41
N GLU A 408 -13.08 27.23 -14.65
CA GLU A 408 -13.92 28.33 -15.13
C GLU A 408 -15.42 27.99 -15.06
N LEU A 409 -15.77 26.74 -15.38
CA LEU A 409 -17.16 26.24 -15.33
C LEU A 409 -17.61 25.93 -13.90
N ASP A 410 -16.75 25.29 -13.10
CA ASP A 410 -17.06 24.94 -11.72
C ASP A 410 -15.79 24.85 -10.83
N GLU A 411 -15.56 25.90 -10.03
CA GLU A 411 -14.47 25.98 -9.02
C GLU A 411 -14.68 25.06 -7.80
N THR A 412 -15.75 24.27 -7.75
CA THR A 412 -16.00 23.30 -6.67
C THR A 412 -15.57 21.89 -7.03
N VAL A 413 -15.02 21.66 -8.23
CA VAL A 413 -14.52 20.36 -8.70
C VAL A 413 -13.15 20.05 -8.05
N PRO A 414 -13.07 19.15 -7.05
CA PRO A 414 -11.82 18.89 -6.32
C PRO A 414 -10.73 18.28 -7.21
N TYR A 415 -11.15 17.49 -8.20
CA TYR A 415 -10.25 16.81 -9.12
C TYR A 415 -9.52 17.78 -10.07
N ALA A 416 -10.19 18.85 -10.49
CA ALA A 416 -9.62 19.89 -11.34
C ALA A 416 -8.51 20.66 -10.59
N HIS A 417 -8.78 21.05 -9.34
CA HIS A 417 -7.75 21.61 -8.45
C HIS A 417 -6.54 20.65 -8.29
N SER A 418 -6.78 19.35 -8.11
CA SER A 418 -5.70 18.36 -8.02
C SER A 418 -4.83 18.30 -9.28
N MET A 419 -5.45 18.41 -10.47
CA MET A 419 -4.74 18.44 -11.76
C MET A 419 -3.96 19.74 -11.96
N LEU A 420 -4.54 20.89 -11.65
CA LEU A 420 -3.85 22.16 -11.75
C LEU A 420 -2.67 22.24 -10.76
N GLY A 421 -2.85 21.75 -9.53
CA GLY A 421 -1.78 21.62 -8.55
C GLY A 421 -0.64 20.73 -9.05
N ARG A 422 -0.96 19.61 -9.72
CA ARG A 422 0.03 18.72 -10.33
C ARG A 422 0.81 19.39 -11.46
N ILE A 423 0.15 20.18 -12.31
CA ILE A 423 0.81 20.93 -13.38
C ILE A 423 1.73 22.01 -12.78
N ALA A 424 1.23 22.77 -11.81
CA ALA A 424 1.99 23.80 -11.11
C ALA A 424 3.24 23.21 -10.44
N PHE A 425 3.10 22.06 -9.78
CA PHE A 425 4.17 21.32 -9.13
C PHE A 425 5.19 20.73 -10.12
N GLN A 426 4.75 19.90 -11.07
CA GLN A 426 5.66 19.06 -11.86
C GLN A 426 6.24 19.78 -13.09
N TYR A 427 5.53 20.76 -13.64
CA TYR A 427 5.91 21.43 -14.88
C TYR A 427 6.27 22.90 -14.68
N ASP A 428 5.42 23.69 -14.03
CA ASP A 428 5.66 25.14 -13.86
C ASP A 428 6.75 25.42 -12.82
N TRP A 429 6.85 24.54 -11.82
CA TRP A 429 7.62 24.75 -10.59
C TRP A 429 7.09 25.92 -9.76
N ASP A 430 5.78 26.15 -9.84
CA ASP A 430 5.04 27.11 -9.02
C ASP A 430 4.50 26.40 -7.78
N PHE A 431 5.39 26.20 -6.79
CA PHE A 431 5.02 25.51 -5.55
C PHE A 431 3.99 26.23 -4.70
N PRO A 432 3.97 27.59 -4.60
CA PRO A 432 2.90 28.30 -3.91
C PRO A 432 1.54 28.04 -4.54
N ARG A 433 1.43 28.09 -5.87
CA ARG A 433 0.19 27.72 -6.56
C ARG A 433 -0.16 26.27 -6.32
N ALA A 434 0.80 25.35 -6.42
CA ALA A 434 0.53 23.94 -6.15
C ALA A 434 -0.02 23.70 -4.72
N GLU A 435 0.53 24.36 -3.69
CA GLU A 435 0.00 24.27 -2.32
C GLU A 435 -1.44 24.76 -2.25
N HIS A 436 -1.75 25.91 -2.87
CA HIS A 436 -3.09 26.47 -2.89
C HIS A 436 -4.11 25.52 -3.52
N GLU A 437 -3.78 24.99 -4.70
CA GLU A 437 -4.66 24.08 -5.44
C GLU A 437 -4.85 22.75 -4.69
N TYR A 438 -3.77 22.18 -4.13
CA TYR A 438 -3.89 20.96 -3.33
C TYR A 438 -4.68 21.17 -2.02
N ALA A 439 -4.51 22.32 -1.36
CA ALA A 439 -5.30 22.69 -0.19
C ALA A 439 -6.79 22.79 -0.56
N ARG A 440 -7.11 23.47 -1.66
CA ARG A 440 -8.48 23.61 -2.14
C ARG A 440 -9.12 22.26 -2.49
N ALA A 441 -8.39 21.40 -3.20
CA ALA A 441 -8.85 20.05 -3.49
C ALA A 441 -9.15 19.24 -2.21
N ARG A 442 -8.32 19.37 -1.16
CA ARG A 442 -8.51 18.68 0.13
C ARG A 442 -9.67 19.25 0.95
N GLU A 443 -9.93 20.55 0.88
CA GLU A 443 -11.11 21.16 1.49
C GLU A 443 -12.41 20.62 0.87
N LEU A 444 -12.41 20.48 -0.45
CA LEU A 444 -13.57 20.02 -1.21
C LEU A 444 -13.78 18.50 -1.08
N GLN A 445 -12.71 17.71 -1.20
CA GLN A 445 -12.72 16.25 -1.02
C GLN A 445 -11.42 15.73 -0.38
N PRO A 446 -11.41 15.49 0.95
CA PRO A 446 -10.20 15.13 1.69
C PRO A 446 -9.50 13.84 1.22
N THR A 447 -10.21 12.89 0.61
CA THR A 447 -9.73 11.56 0.25
C THR A 447 -9.07 11.46 -1.14
N LEU A 448 -9.26 12.46 -2.01
CA LEU A 448 -8.91 12.38 -3.43
C LEU A 448 -7.43 12.68 -3.73
N VAL A 449 -6.76 13.49 -2.89
CA VAL A 449 -5.55 14.24 -3.28
C VAL A 449 -4.25 13.59 -2.78
N HIS A 450 -4.33 12.51 -2.01
CA HIS A 450 -3.26 12.06 -1.13
C HIS A 450 -1.93 11.73 -1.84
N ALA A 451 -1.94 11.01 -2.97
CA ALA A 451 -0.70 10.57 -3.61
C ALA A 451 0.12 11.71 -4.24
N TRP A 452 -0.53 12.62 -4.96
CA TRP A 452 0.17 13.73 -5.63
C TRP A 452 0.61 14.78 -4.62
N TYR A 453 -0.23 15.07 -3.63
CA TYR A 453 0.12 15.98 -2.56
C TYR A 453 1.27 15.43 -1.70
N ALA A 454 1.29 14.12 -1.40
CA ALA A 454 2.42 13.50 -0.71
C ALA A 454 3.73 13.62 -1.52
N ALA A 455 3.70 13.42 -2.84
CA ALA A 455 4.87 13.62 -3.70
C ALA A 455 5.34 15.10 -3.74
N TYR A 456 4.40 16.03 -3.73
CA TYR A 456 4.68 17.46 -3.60
C TYR A 456 5.35 17.79 -2.26
N LEU A 457 4.77 17.32 -1.14
CA LEU A 457 5.31 17.53 0.20
C LEU A 457 6.72 16.95 0.33
N MET A 458 6.96 15.76 -0.23
CA MET A 458 8.29 15.16 -0.30
C MET A 458 9.30 16.06 -1.01
N THR A 459 8.89 16.67 -2.12
CA THR A 459 9.76 17.56 -2.90
C THR A 459 10.20 18.78 -2.09
N LEU A 460 9.31 19.28 -1.22
CA LEU A 460 9.60 20.39 -0.33
C LEU A 460 10.28 19.96 0.99
N ASN A 461 10.76 18.72 1.07
CA ASN A 461 11.37 18.15 2.27
C ASN A 461 10.44 18.14 3.51
N ARG A 462 9.11 18.21 3.30
CA ARG A 462 8.06 18.08 4.34
C ARG A 462 7.76 16.59 4.59
N VAL A 463 8.80 15.82 4.85
CA VAL A 463 8.78 14.34 4.91
C VAL A 463 7.73 13.79 5.90
N PRO A 464 7.61 14.31 7.14
CA PRO A 464 6.61 13.79 8.09
C PRO A 464 5.17 13.98 7.61
N GLU A 465 4.88 15.11 6.96
CA GLU A 465 3.55 15.40 6.40
C GLU A 465 3.26 14.50 5.20
N ALA A 466 4.27 14.30 4.33
CA ALA A 466 4.15 13.38 3.20
C ALA A 466 3.84 11.96 3.65
N GLU A 467 4.49 11.46 4.71
CA GLU A 467 4.22 10.12 5.25
C GLU A 467 2.78 9.96 5.74
N VAL A 468 2.21 10.99 6.36
CA VAL A 468 0.81 10.98 6.79
C VAL A 468 -0.12 10.85 5.59
N GLU A 469 0.11 11.64 4.53
CA GLU A 469 -0.71 11.59 3.31
C GLU A 469 -0.54 10.27 2.55
N TYR A 470 0.69 9.75 2.50
CA TYR A 470 0.98 8.44 1.93
C TYR A 470 0.31 7.28 2.68
N ARG A 471 0.29 7.31 4.02
CA ARG A 471 -0.45 6.32 4.82
C ARG A 471 -1.95 6.38 4.58
N LYS A 472 -2.53 7.58 4.49
CA LYS A 472 -3.94 7.74 4.11
C LYS A 472 -4.19 7.18 2.71
N PHE A 473 -3.28 7.39 1.77
CA PHE A 473 -3.37 6.81 0.43
C PHE A 473 -3.28 5.29 0.45
N GLU A 474 -2.40 4.69 1.26
CA GLU A 474 -2.30 3.23 1.42
C GLU A 474 -3.57 2.64 2.07
N GLU A 475 -4.11 3.30 3.10
CA GLU A 475 -5.38 2.94 3.71
C GLU A 475 -6.53 3.00 2.71
N PHE A 476 -6.50 3.96 1.77
CA PHE A 476 -7.54 4.20 0.78
C PHE A 476 -7.42 3.30 -0.47
N LEU A 477 -6.20 3.17 -0.99
CA LEU A 477 -5.81 2.60 -2.28
C LEU A 477 -4.57 1.68 -2.14
N PRO A 478 -4.68 0.57 -1.39
CA PRO A 478 -3.53 -0.25 -1.04
C PRO A 478 -2.78 -0.80 -2.26
N PHE A 479 -3.45 -1.04 -3.39
CA PHE A 479 -2.83 -1.56 -4.62
C PHE A 479 -2.16 -0.50 -5.51
N LEU A 480 -2.65 0.76 -5.46
CA LEU A 480 -2.10 1.87 -6.25
C LEU A 480 -1.01 2.64 -5.50
N ALA A 481 -1.03 2.60 -4.16
CA ALA A 481 -0.03 3.24 -3.29
C ALA A 481 1.40 2.75 -3.49
N ASP A 482 1.56 1.50 -3.89
CA ASP A 482 2.84 0.79 -3.78
C ASP A 482 4.03 1.42 -4.51
N ILE A 483 3.87 2.01 -5.71
CA ILE A 483 5.02 2.64 -6.40
C ILE A 483 5.37 3.99 -5.79
N GLY A 484 4.38 4.81 -5.45
CA GLY A 484 4.60 6.09 -4.77
C GLY A 484 5.24 5.88 -3.40
N MET A 485 4.75 4.87 -2.65
CA MET A 485 5.32 4.44 -1.38
C MET A 485 6.74 3.88 -1.51
N ALA A 486 6.99 3.03 -2.50
CA ALA A 486 8.33 2.53 -2.75
C ALA A 486 9.30 3.65 -3.09
N GLN A 487 8.86 4.66 -3.87
CA GLN A 487 9.64 5.84 -4.16
C GLN A 487 9.88 6.68 -2.88
N TYR A 488 8.88 6.85 -2.02
CA TYR A 488 9.03 7.48 -0.71
C TYR A 488 10.10 6.77 0.14
N PHE A 489 9.99 5.47 0.29
CA PHE A 489 10.94 4.66 1.05
C PHE A 489 12.34 4.69 0.44
N TYR A 490 12.44 4.69 -0.89
CA TYR A 490 13.71 4.85 -1.59
C TYR A 490 14.36 6.22 -1.30
N LEU A 491 13.63 7.32 -1.45
CA LEU A 491 14.15 8.68 -1.23
C LEU A 491 14.48 8.94 0.24
N THR A 492 13.76 8.31 1.17
CA THR A 492 14.02 8.38 2.62
C THR A 492 14.97 7.29 3.14
N ARG A 493 15.58 6.51 2.24
CA ARG A 493 16.55 5.43 2.54
C ARG A 493 16.01 4.27 3.39
N GLN A 494 14.70 4.10 3.47
CA GLN A 494 14.03 2.96 4.09
C GLN A 494 13.95 1.78 3.11
N TYR A 495 15.11 1.30 2.63
CA TYR A 495 15.18 0.37 1.50
C TYR A 495 14.47 -0.97 1.74
N ASP A 496 14.51 -1.52 2.94
CA ASP A 496 13.83 -2.79 3.23
C ASP A 496 12.31 -2.67 3.07
N ARG A 497 11.72 -1.55 3.51
CA ARG A 497 10.29 -1.27 3.31
C ARG A 497 9.95 -1.07 1.83
N ALA A 498 10.84 -0.44 1.07
CA ALA A 498 10.65 -0.33 -0.39
C ALA A 498 10.64 -1.71 -1.06
N VAL A 499 11.56 -2.60 -0.68
CA VAL A 499 11.62 -3.98 -1.19
C VAL A 499 10.33 -4.74 -0.86
N ASP A 500 9.83 -4.66 0.38
CA ASP A 500 8.61 -5.35 0.80
C ASP A 500 7.40 -4.93 -0.04
N VAL A 501 7.21 -3.61 -0.22
CA VAL A 501 6.12 -3.05 -1.02
C VAL A 501 6.22 -3.48 -2.48
N LEU A 502 7.41 -3.38 -3.08
CA LEU A 502 7.62 -3.73 -4.49
C LEU A 502 7.47 -5.23 -4.74
N ASN A 503 7.94 -6.07 -3.82
CA ASN A 503 7.73 -7.52 -3.90
C ASN A 503 6.26 -7.90 -3.76
N GLY A 504 5.52 -7.22 -2.87
CA GLY A 504 4.06 -7.37 -2.78
C GLY A 504 3.38 -7.07 -4.11
N LYS A 505 3.78 -5.98 -4.77
CA LYS A 505 3.28 -5.61 -6.09
C LYS A 505 3.63 -6.62 -7.17
N LEU A 506 4.88 -7.04 -7.26
CA LEU A 506 5.36 -8.00 -8.26
C LEU A 506 4.80 -9.40 -8.04
N LYS A 507 4.41 -9.75 -6.81
CA LYS A 507 3.69 -11.00 -6.53
C LYS A 507 2.28 -10.99 -7.14
N ALA A 508 1.61 -9.84 -7.15
CA ALA A 508 0.28 -9.68 -7.74
C ALA A 508 0.35 -9.51 -9.27
N ASN A 509 1.32 -8.74 -9.77
CA ASN A 509 1.57 -8.57 -11.21
C ASN A 509 3.07 -8.69 -11.51
N PRO A 510 3.55 -9.91 -11.85
CA PRO A 510 4.95 -10.14 -12.22
C PRO A 510 5.37 -9.44 -13.51
N ALA A 511 4.43 -9.01 -14.36
CA ALA A 511 4.69 -8.38 -15.65
C ALA A 511 4.57 -6.84 -15.54
N PHE A 512 5.20 -6.24 -14.53
CA PHE A 512 5.09 -4.80 -14.28
C PHE A 512 6.45 -4.07 -14.33
N PRO A 513 6.84 -3.52 -15.50
CA PRO A 513 8.18 -2.96 -15.73
C PRO A 513 8.61 -1.90 -14.72
N ALA A 514 7.70 -1.00 -14.33
CA ALA A 514 7.99 0.09 -13.42
C ALA A 514 8.37 -0.40 -12.01
N ALA A 515 7.77 -1.50 -11.53
CA ALA A 515 8.12 -2.08 -10.25
C ALA A 515 9.47 -2.80 -10.28
N HIS A 516 9.79 -3.50 -11.38
CA HIS A 516 11.12 -4.08 -11.58
C HIS A 516 12.20 -3.00 -11.60
N GLU A 517 12.01 -1.89 -12.31
CA GLU A 517 12.99 -0.81 -12.30
C GLU A 517 13.14 -0.18 -10.91
N ALA A 518 12.03 0.10 -10.22
CA ALA A 518 12.08 0.63 -8.86
C ALA A 518 12.82 -0.32 -7.91
N LEU A 519 12.59 -1.63 -8.01
CA LEU A 519 13.24 -2.64 -7.18
C LEU A 519 14.73 -2.74 -7.48
N GLY A 520 15.11 -2.66 -8.76
CA GLY A 520 16.50 -2.60 -9.17
C GLY A 520 17.22 -1.39 -8.58
N ARG A 521 16.60 -0.20 -8.59
CA ARG A 521 17.18 1.01 -7.97
C ARG A 521 17.37 0.84 -6.46
N VAL A 522 16.43 0.19 -5.78
CA VAL A 522 16.55 -0.09 -4.34
C VAL A 522 17.71 -1.06 -4.08
N TYR A 523 17.80 -2.15 -4.83
CA TYR A 523 18.90 -3.11 -4.72
C TYR A 523 20.27 -2.48 -5.03
N GLU A 524 20.33 -1.58 -6.01
CA GLU A 524 21.53 -0.83 -6.32
C GLU A 524 22.01 -0.01 -5.10
N GLN A 525 21.10 0.71 -4.43
CA GLN A 525 21.45 1.48 -3.24
C GLN A 525 21.81 0.61 -2.03
N GLN A 526 21.36 -0.64 -1.98
CA GLN A 526 21.77 -1.63 -0.98
C GLN A 526 23.11 -2.32 -1.33
N GLY A 527 23.74 -2.00 -2.46
CA GLY A 527 24.96 -2.67 -2.94
C GLY A 527 24.72 -4.08 -3.49
N ARG A 528 23.46 -4.47 -3.73
CA ARG A 528 23.06 -5.79 -4.25
C ARG A 528 23.08 -5.78 -5.77
N SER A 529 24.26 -5.51 -6.34
CA SER A 529 24.40 -5.11 -7.74
C SER A 529 23.91 -6.16 -8.76
N GLN A 530 24.13 -7.45 -8.49
CA GLN A 530 23.66 -8.52 -9.37
C GLN A 530 22.13 -8.58 -9.44
N GLN A 531 21.46 -8.47 -8.29
CA GLN A 531 19.99 -8.44 -8.22
C GLN A 531 19.44 -7.19 -8.92
N ALA A 532 20.09 -6.04 -8.75
CA ALA A 532 19.71 -4.81 -9.43
C ALA A 532 19.76 -4.95 -10.96
N ILE A 533 20.86 -5.51 -11.50
CA ILE A 533 21.01 -5.78 -12.94
C ILE A 533 19.90 -6.70 -13.45
N GLU A 534 19.60 -7.78 -12.74
CA GLU A 534 18.53 -8.72 -13.11
C GLU A 534 17.16 -8.04 -13.17
N GLU A 535 16.83 -7.23 -12.16
CA GLU A 535 15.57 -6.49 -12.13
C GLU A 535 15.49 -5.44 -13.24
N PHE A 536 16.56 -4.69 -13.52
CA PHE A 536 16.59 -3.76 -14.65
C PHE A 536 16.43 -4.47 -16.00
N GLN A 537 17.03 -5.66 -16.18
CA GLN A 537 16.87 -6.43 -17.40
C GLN A 537 15.43 -6.95 -17.56
N LYS A 538 14.78 -7.37 -16.47
CA LYS A 538 13.34 -7.70 -16.49
C LYS A 538 12.51 -6.49 -16.89
N ALA A 539 12.78 -5.31 -16.32
CA ALA A 539 12.10 -4.07 -16.67
C ALA A 539 12.24 -3.75 -18.17
N ILE A 540 13.43 -3.90 -18.76
CA ILE A 540 13.67 -3.71 -20.19
C ILE A 540 12.89 -4.71 -21.03
N ASN A 541 12.89 -5.99 -20.66
CA ASN A 541 12.26 -7.06 -21.43
C ASN A 541 10.73 -6.97 -21.43
N LEU A 542 10.15 -6.50 -20.33
CA LEU A 542 8.71 -6.35 -20.16
C LEU A 542 8.18 -5.01 -20.71
N SER A 543 9.06 -4.05 -20.99
CA SER A 543 8.70 -2.69 -21.39
C SER A 543 8.72 -2.51 -22.90
N VAL A 544 7.62 -1.99 -23.44
CA VAL A 544 7.58 -1.39 -24.81
C VAL A 544 8.19 0.02 -24.82
N GLY A 545 8.32 0.66 -23.64
CA GLY A 545 8.85 2.01 -23.45
C GLY A 545 10.29 2.07 -22.88
N ASN A 546 10.62 3.21 -22.26
CA ASN A 546 11.98 3.56 -21.86
C ASN A 546 12.48 3.02 -20.50
N TYR A 547 11.71 2.14 -19.85
CA TYR A 547 12.07 1.60 -18.53
C TYR A 547 13.38 0.79 -18.57
N GLY A 548 14.13 0.88 -17.47
CA GLY A 548 15.28 0.06 -17.14
C GLY A 548 16.61 0.38 -17.85
N VAL A 549 16.62 0.98 -19.06
CA VAL A 549 17.89 1.21 -19.80
C VAL A 549 18.79 2.24 -19.12
N GLY A 550 18.23 3.36 -18.66
CA GLY A 550 19.02 4.39 -17.97
C GLY A 550 19.55 3.90 -16.62
N ALA A 551 18.70 3.21 -15.85
CA ALA A 551 19.08 2.60 -14.59
C ALA A 551 20.14 1.49 -14.74
N LEU A 552 20.00 0.63 -15.77
CA LEU A 552 21.00 -0.39 -16.09
C LEU A 552 22.34 0.23 -16.52
N GLY A 553 22.29 1.31 -17.32
CA GLY A 553 23.48 2.06 -17.70
C GLY A 553 24.18 2.68 -16.49
N HIS A 554 23.42 3.23 -15.55
CA HIS A 554 23.94 3.83 -14.32
C HIS A 554 24.68 2.78 -13.48
N ILE A 555 24.07 1.62 -13.23
CA ILE A 555 24.72 0.60 -12.40
C ILE A 555 25.97 0.02 -13.07
N TYR A 556 25.98 -0.14 -14.40
CA TYR A 556 27.21 -0.50 -15.11
C TYR A 556 28.31 0.54 -14.93
N ALA A 557 27.95 1.83 -14.97
CA ALA A 557 28.90 2.91 -14.73
C ALA A 557 29.46 2.87 -13.31
N ALA A 558 28.59 2.71 -12.30
CA ALA A 558 28.96 2.61 -10.89
C ALA A 558 29.86 1.39 -10.59
N LEU A 559 29.73 0.31 -11.36
CA LEU A 559 30.59 -0.89 -11.29
C LEU A 559 31.89 -0.76 -12.11
N GLY A 560 32.14 0.37 -12.76
CA GLY A 560 33.31 0.57 -13.63
C GLY A 560 33.21 -0.11 -15.00
N ARG A 561 32.06 -0.67 -15.37
CA ARG A 561 31.78 -1.33 -16.66
C ARG A 561 31.46 -0.29 -17.74
N LYS A 562 32.48 0.51 -18.09
CA LYS A 562 32.35 1.71 -18.93
C LYS A 562 31.75 1.43 -20.30
N ASP A 563 32.16 0.35 -20.97
CA ASP A 563 31.69 0.03 -22.31
C ASP A 563 30.18 -0.28 -22.34
N GLU A 564 29.68 -0.94 -21.29
CA GLU A 564 28.27 -1.30 -21.18
C GLU A 564 27.40 -0.10 -20.80
N ALA A 565 27.91 0.78 -19.93
CA ALA A 565 27.29 2.06 -19.64
C ALA A 565 27.18 2.94 -20.91
N ARG A 566 28.25 3.02 -21.71
CA ARG A 566 28.24 3.72 -23.01
C ARG A 566 27.28 3.07 -24.00
N ASN A 567 27.17 1.74 -24.01
CA ASN A 567 26.20 1.04 -24.84
C ASN A 567 24.75 1.38 -24.44
N ALA A 568 24.47 1.52 -23.13
CA ALA A 568 23.17 1.97 -22.66
C ALA A 568 22.84 3.39 -23.16
N ILE A 569 23.81 4.32 -23.16
CA ILE A 569 23.63 5.66 -23.76
C ILE A 569 23.27 5.57 -25.24
N LYS A 570 23.99 4.74 -26.03
CA LYS A 570 23.68 4.52 -27.45
C LYS A 570 22.26 3.98 -27.66
N LYS A 571 21.81 3.05 -26.80
CA LYS A 571 20.44 2.53 -26.83
C LYS A 571 19.40 3.62 -26.55
N LEU A 572 19.67 4.51 -25.59
CA LEU A 572 18.82 5.66 -25.31
C LEU A 572 18.76 6.62 -26.51
N ASP A 573 19.87 6.86 -27.19
CA ASP A 573 19.91 7.69 -28.41
C ASP A 573 19.08 7.08 -29.54
N GLN A 574 19.20 5.78 -29.77
CA GLN A 574 18.37 5.07 -30.75
C GLN A 574 16.88 5.18 -30.42
N ARG A 575 16.51 4.98 -29.16
CA ARG A 575 15.11 5.11 -28.69
C ARG A 575 14.58 6.53 -28.81
N SER A 576 15.43 7.53 -28.57
CA SER A 576 15.05 8.95 -28.66
C SER A 576 14.64 9.39 -30.07
N ARG A 577 14.99 8.61 -31.10
CA ARG A 577 14.54 8.83 -32.49
C ARG A 577 13.10 8.39 -32.74
N LEU A 578 12.56 7.52 -31.88
CA LEU A 578 11.22 6.93 -32.03
C LEU A 578 10.21 7.49 -31.02
N SER A 579 10.69 7.88 -29.84
CA SER A 579 9.85 8.38 -28.75
C SER A 579 10.66 9.29 -27.83
N TYR A 580 9.99 10.16 -27.09
CA TYR A 580 10.65 10.98 -26.07
C TYR A 580 11.32 10.11 -25.01
N VAL A 581 12.63 10.32 -24.83
CA VAL A 581 13.45 9.78 -23.74
C VAL A 581 13.90 10.97 -22.91
N SER A 582 13.61 10.96 -21.61
CA SER A 582 14.06 12.07 -20.76
C SER A 582 15.59 12.19 -20.81
N PRO A 583 16.14 13.39 -21.04
CA PRO A 583 17.59 13.63 -20.97
C PRO A 583 18.20 13.21 -19.62
N TYR A 584 17.36 13.17 -18.58
CA TYR A 584 17.71 12.68 -17.25
C TYR A 584 18.33 11.28 -17.25
N GLU A 585 17.80 10.36 -18.08
CA GLU A 585 18.29 8.98 -18.14
C GLU A 585 19.76 8.92 -18.59
N LYS A 586 20.18 9.84 -19.46
CA LYS A 586 21.59 9.97 -19.84
C LYS A 586 22.40 10.65 -18.74
N ALA A 587 21.86 11.70 -18.12
CA ALA A 587 22.52 12.43 -17.06
C ALA A 587 22.99 11.50 -15.91
N VAL A 588 22.13 10.58 -15.46
CA VAL A 588 22.51 9.63 -14.40
C VAL A 588 23.64 8.69 -14.86
N ILE A 589 23.62 8.18 -16.10
CA ILE A 589 24.72 7.32 -16.58
C ILE A 589 26.04 8.09 -16.58
N TYR A 590 26.05 9.33 -17.08
CA TYR A 590 27.26 10.17 -17.05
C TYR A 590 27.72 10.49 -15.63
N ALA A 591 26.78 10.70 -14.68
CA ALA A 591 27.12 10.88 -13.28
C ALA A 591 27.82 9.64 -12.71
N GLY A 592 27.29 8.43 -12.97
CA GLY A 592 27.92 7.18 -12.56
C GLY A 592 29.28 6.90 -13.23
N LEU A 593 29.53 7.47 -14.43
CA LEU A 593 30.84 7.40 -15.10
C LEU A 593 31.87 8.37 -14.51
N GLY A 594 31.46 9.28 -13.63
CA GLY A 594 32.28 10.38 -13.11
C GLY A 594 32.43 11.56 -14.08
N GLU A 595 31.67 11.58 -15.18
CA GLU A 595 31.74 12.59 -16.24
C GLU A 595 30.81 13.77 -15.93
N LYS A 596 31.20 14.56 -14.92
CA LYS A 596 30.34 15.60 -14.32
C LYS A 596 29.82 16.63 -15.32
N ASP A 597 30.65 17.06 -16.28
CA ASP A 597 30.25 18.08 -17.26
C ASP A 597 29.16 17.59 -18.21
N GLU A 598 29.29 16.36 -18.73
CA GLU A 598 28.24 15.77 -19.56
C GLU A 598 26.98 15.46 -18.74
N ALA A 599 27.13 15.01 -17.48
CA ALA A 599 25.99 14.81 -16.59
C ALA A 599 25.21 16.10 -16.38
N LEU A 600 25.89 17.21 -16.08
CA LEU A 600 25.26 18.52 -15.84
C LEU A 600 24.66 19.13 -17.10
N LYS A 601 25.27 18.92 -18.27
CA LYS A 601 24.71 19.28 -19.57
C LYS A 601 23.38 18.58 -19.85
N TYR A 602 23.31 17.27 -19.60
CA TYR A 602 22.06 16.51 -19.78
C TYR A 602 21.02 16.81 -18.70
N LEU A 603 21.44 17.13 -17.46
CA LEU A 603 20.55 17.67 -16.44
C LEU A 603 19.94 19.00 -16.89
N GLN A 604 20.76 19.94 -17.36
CA GLN A 604 20.29 21.23 -17.88
C GLN A 604 19.26 21.02 -18.99
N LYS A 605 19.53 20.11 -19.93
CA LYS A 605 18.56 19.75 -20.98
C LYS A 605 17.25 19.20 -20.39
N ALA A 606 17.31 18.33 -19.38
CA ALA A 606 16.11 17.82 -18.72
C ALA A 606 15.29 18.92 -18.02
N PHE A 607 15.95 19.93 -17.45
CA PHE A 607 15.31 21.10 -16.86
C PHE A 607 14.68 22.00 -17.92
N ASP A 608 15.39 22.29 -19.02
CA ASP A 608 14.88 23.13 -20.10
C ASP A 608 13.67 22.49 -20.79
N GLU A 609 13.65 21.16 -20.92
CA GLU A 609 12.53 20.38 -21.43
C GLU A 609 11.39 20.17 -20.40
N ARG A 610 11.52 20.73 -19.19
CA ARG A 610 10.56 20.59 -18.09
C ARG A 610 10.17 19.13 -17.83
N SER A 611 11.17 18.24 -17.78
CA SER A 611 10.96 16.85 -17.42
C SER A 611 10.20 16.77 -16.09
N LEU A 612 9.09 16.02 -16.06
CA LEU A 612 8.18 15.99 -14.90
C LEU A 612 8.82 15.43 -13.61
N ALA A 613 9.97 14.78 -13.72
CA ALA A 613 10.76 14.32 -12.57
C ALA A 613 11.63 15.43 -11.95
N GLY A 614 11.79 16.58 -12.62
CA GLY A 614 12.71 17.67 -12.28
C GLY A 614 12.76 18.04 -10.79
N PRO A 615 11.61 18.36 -10.15
CA PRO A 615 11.59 18.72 -8.74
C PRO A 615 12.05 17.60 -7.80
N MET A 616 11.81 16.34 -8.16
CA MET A 616 12.18 15.17 -7.34
C MET A 616 13.65 14.78 -7.48
N LEU A 617 14.36 15.27 -8.52
CA LEU A 617 15.75 14.88 -8.81
C LEU A 617 16.72 15.25 -7.68
N ARG A 618 16.40 16.28 -6.89
CA ARG A 618 17.21 16.69 -5.74
C ARG A 618 17.51 15.55 -4.77
N PHE A 619 16.54 14.65 -4.58
CA PHE A 619 16.62 13.56 -3.63
C PHE A 619 17.23 12.29 -4.22
N ASP A 620 17.44 12.22 -5.53
CA ASP A 620 17.97 11.03 -6.19
C ASP A 620 19.41 10.77 -5.71
N PRO A 621 19.68 9.61 -5.07
CA PRO A 621 21.03 9.25 -4.61
C PRO A 621 22.06 9.15 -5.74
N ARG A 622 21.62 8.88 -6.97
CA ARG A 622 22.49 8.76 -8.15
C ARG A 622 23.16 10.07 -8.56
N LEU A 623 22.67 11.20 -8.04
CA LEU A 623 23.22 12.54 -8.30
C LEU A 623 24.05 13.08 -7.13
N ASN A 624 24.33 12.29 -6.09
CA ASN A 624 25.03 12.74 -4.87
C ASN A 624 26.35 13.48 -5.19
N ASP A 625 27.13 12.97 -6.14
CA ASP A 625 28.44 13.51 -6.52
C ASP A 625 28.39 14.86 -7.26
N LEU A 626 27.19 15.27 -7.69
CA LEU A 626 26.92 16.53 -8.38
C LEU A 626 26.35 17.59 -7.44
N ARG A 627 25.87 17.23 -6.23
CA ARG A 627 25.14 18.16 -5.34
C ARG A 627 25.98 19.35 -4.86
N ALA A 628 27.29 19.18 -4.77
CA ALA A 628 28.22 20.24 -4.39
C ALA A 628 28.63 21.13 -5.59
N ASP A 629 28.29 20.75 -6.82
CA ASP A 629 28.61 21.56 -8.01
C ASP A 629 27.71 22.81 -8.05
N PRO A 630 28.27 24.03 -8.20
CA PRO A 630 27.48 25.26 -8.25
C PRO A 630 26.40 25.26 -9.34
N ARG A 631 26.64 24.59 -10.47
CA ARG A 631 25.65 24.49 -11.57
C ARG A 631 24.43 23.69 -11.13
N PHE A 632 24.64 22.61 -10.37
CA PHE A 632 23.55 21.83 -9.80
C PHE A 632 22.75 22.64 -8.78
N GLN A 633 23.43 23.37 -7.90
CA GLN A 633 22.78 24.23 -6.90
C GLN A 633 21.94 25.33 -7.56
N GLU A 634 22.46 25.93 -8.64
CA GLU A 634 21.72 26.91 -9.43
C GLU A 634 20.46 26.32 -10.07
N PHE A 635 20.51 25.09 -10.58
CA PHE A 635 19.31 24.40 -11.06
C PHE A 635 18.27 24.22 -9.96
N MET A 636 18.69 23.77 -8.79
CA MET A 636 17.79 23.59 -7.64
C MET A 636 17.17 24.93 -7.19
N ARG A 637 17.96 26.02 -7.24
CA ARG A 637 17.49 27.38 -6.95
C ARG A 637 16.46 27.85 -7.98
N ARG A 638 16.69 27.62 -9.28
CA ARG A 638 15.74 27.94 -10.36
C ARG A 638 14.43 27.17 -10.27
N VAL A 639 14.49 25.92 -9.82
CA VAL A 639 13.30 25.09 -9.58
C VAL A 639 12.57 25.54 -8.31
N GLY A 640 13.23 26.22 -7.37
CA GLY A 640 12.63 26.66 -6.11
C GLY A 640 12.74 25.63 -4.97
N VAL A 641 13.64 24.64 -5.11
CA VAL A 641 13.91 23.60 -4.10
C VAL A 641 15.31 23.80 -3.52
N THR A 642 15.54 24.89 -2.79
CA THR A 642 16.84 25.19 -2.16
C THR A 642 17.11 24.34 -0.90
N PRO A 643 18.37 23.93 -0.64
CA PRO A 643 18.82 23.15 0.51
C PRO A 643 18.06 23.36 1.82
#